data_AF-A0A1M5CMC9-F1
#
_entry.id   AF-A0A1M5CMC9-F1
#
_cell.length_a   1.000
_cell.length_b   1.000
_cell.length_c   1.000
_cell.angle_alpha   90.00
_cell.angle_beta   90.00
_cell.angle_gamma   90.00
#
_symmetry.space_group_name_H-M   'P 1'
#
loop_
_entity.id
_entity.type
_entity.pdbx_description
1 polymer ?
#
loop_
_entity_poly.entity_id
_entity_poly.type
_entity_poly.pdbx_seq_one_letter_code
_entity_poly.pdbx_strand_id
1 'polypeptide(L)'
;MTLEIPKLDRRTYADLVAEAHRRIRRFCPEWTDLNPSDPGVTLVELFAWLTETMLYELNQIPDRASLKFLELVGLRPRPALPAHAEVTFTANPQAERVVVPAGTQVAATGAGDALVVFESDEECALVPHALTDVVVVDGSSHVAVLTEGVRQPGAFRPLGWVPRVGNALYLGFSPPPGAPDDAAGRFPARLGLHVTLPPSARSGLARSCSSSGAQSDPDVRLVWEYWGRADESWWRPLPVLTDATAQLTVEGYLAVTGPEAIRPTRAVEGIGPRYWLRCRLAGGRYPKGREPEIEAVTPNTVPVHNLVTVRDELLGQSEGHPDESYRLLHSPVAAGSVEIEVRVDPERDLDPATTSPAPWRRVDDFLASRPGDRHYTVDVATGAVSFGDGRRGRIPPVDAEIIAVAYRHGGGAAGNVPAGAITTLLSELPGVDAATNLRPATGGADQQSLADLRREAPALLRHQNRAVTAADYAALARAVPGVADAVALPLAHPEHPGEKVPGAVTVVVVADTDDAQPKPGHDLVAAVCAELEPRRLVATELYVRAPGFVEVAVEAALLVERHDRGDVVRRRAESTVDSFLAPLQRDGDRRRARFQQWFLPARLSGLLASVPGVLTVQRLSVSVGGEPVGDLLKPIRLAPHQLVTHGRHNITTGLNQTCP
;
A
#
# COMPACT_ATOMS: atom_id res chain seq x y z
N MET A 1 -18.56 11.53 10.75
CA MET A 1 -20.00 11.79 10.73
C MET A 1 -20.68 10.60 10.07
N THR A 2 -21.54 9.91 10.80
CA THR A 2 -22.40 8.85 10.27
C THR A 2 -23.39 9.47 9.28
N LEU A 3 -23.47 8.94 8.06
CA LEU A 3 -24.53 9.29 7.13
C LEU A 3 -25.86 8.88 7.76
N GLU A 4 -26.70 9.85 8.12
CA GLU A 4 -28.06 9.56 8.56
C GLU A 4 -28.82 8.94 7.38
N ILE A 5 -29.18 7.67 7.51
CA ILE A 5 -30.06 7.01 6.56
C ILE A 5 -31.39 7.79 6.59
N PRO A 6 -31.89 8.26 5.44
CA PRO A 6 -33.15 8.99 5.41
C PRO A 6 -34.26 8.07 5.92
N LYS A 7 -34.81 8.41 7.09
CA LYS A 7 -36.06 7.80 7.59
C LYS A 7 -37.16 8.10 6.57
N LEU A 8 -37.64 7.06 5.87
CA LEU A 8 -38.72 7.12 4.89
C LEU A 8 -40.00 7.64 5.52
N ASP A 9 -40.26 7.26 6.76
CA ASP A 9 -41.34 7.78 7.60
C ASP A 9 -40.80 8.10 9.00
N ARG A 10 -41.12 9.29 9.51
CA ARG A 10 -40.62 9.79 10.80
C ARG A 10 -41.66 9.75 11.91
N ARG A 11 -42.88 9.26 11.62
CA ARG A 11 -43.97 9.21 12.59
C ARG A 11 -43.61 8.27 13.75
N THR A 12 -43.76 8.79 14.95
CA THR A 12 -43.62 8.04 16.21
C THR A 12 -44.97 7.51 16.68
N TYR A 13 -44.98 6.64 17.68
CA TYR A 13 -46.19 6.21 18.38
C TYR A 13 -47.09 7.39 18.75
N ALA A 14 -46.52 8.46 19.32
CA ALA A 14 -47.28 9.63 19.74
C ALA A 14 -47.92 10.37 18.54
N ASP A 15 -47.22 10.44 17.41
CA ASP A 15 -47.76 11.04 16.18
C ASP A 15 -48.93 10.23 15.62
N LEU A 16 -48.82 8.90 15.65
CA LEU A 16 -49.83 7.96 15.17
C LEU A 16 -51.09 7.98 16.04
N VAL A 17 -50.95 7.96 17.36
CA VAL A 17 -52.08 8.10 18.31
C VAL A 17 -52.77 9.46 18.12
N ALA A 18 -51.99 10.54 18.04
CA ALA A 18 -52.55 11.87 17.84
C ALA A 18 -53.28 11.99 16.49
N GLU A 19 -52.77 11.35 15.44
CA GLU A 19 -53.43 11.28 14.13
C GLU A 19 -54.73 10.49 14.18
N ALA A 20 -54.73 9.33 14.84
CA ALA A 20 -55.93 8.52 15.03
C ALA A 20 -57.00 9.29 15.81
N HIS A 21 -56.65 9.96 16.91
CA HIS A 21 -57.57 10.80 17.67
C HIS A 21 -58.20 11.93 16.84
N ARG A 22 -57.42 12.56 15.94
CA ARG A 22 -57.97 13.56 15.01
C ARG A 22 -58.97 12.94 14.01
N ARG A 23 -58.72 11.71 13.56
CA ARG A 23 -59.58 11.00 12.61
C ARG A 23 -60.86 10.48 13.27
N ILE A 24 -60.83 10.05 14.53
CA ILE A 24 -62.03 9.60 15.27
C ILE A 24 -63.12 10.68 15.24
N ARG A 25 -62.77 11.94 15.51
CA ARG A 25 -63.72 13.07 15.47
C ARG A 25 -64.40 13.27 14.12
N ARG A 26 -63.77 12.81 13.03
CA ARG A 26 -64.28 12.96 11.66
C ARG A 26 -65.10 11.75 11.20
N PHE A 27 -64.69 10.55 11.59
CA PHE A 27 -65.26 9.30 11.07
C PHE A 27 -66.20 8.59 12.05
N CYS A 28 -66.03 8.81 13.36
CA CYS A 28 -66.85 8.23 14.42
C CYS A 28 -67.24 9.32 15.44
N PRO A 29 -68.01 10.36 15.04
CA PRO A 29 -68.37 11.47 15.93
C PRO A 29 -69.16 11.04 17.18
N GLU A 30 -69.81 9.87 17.14
CA GLU A 30 -70.50 9.23 18.26
C GLU A 30 -69.55 8.70 19.34
N TRP A 31 -68.27 8.48 19.02
CA TRP A 31 -67.27 8.02 19.97
C TRP A 31 -66.65 9.21 20.70
N THR A 32 -67.12 9.46 21.93
CA THR A 32 -66.81 10.67 22.71
C THR A 32 -65.85 10.45 23.88
N ASP A 33 -65.79 9.23 24.42
CA ASP A 33 -64.82 8.84 25.44
C ASP A 33 -63.47 8.56 24.78
N LEU A 34 -62.44 9.30 25.16
CA LEU A 34 -61.07 9.11 24.66
C LEU A 34 -60.09 8.95 25.83
N ASN A 35 -60.59 8.48 26.97
CA ASN A 35 -59.76 8.23 28.14
C ASN A 35 -58.92 6.95 27.96
N PRO A 36 -57.77 6.82 28.66
CA PRO A 36 -56.94 5.62 28.59
C PRO A 36 -57.66 4.32 28.99
N SER A 37 -58.73 4.43 29.78
CA SER A 37 -59.56 3.30 30.22
C SER A 37 -60.50 2.78 29.12
N ASP A 38 -60.63 3.49 28.01
CA ASP A 38 -61.50 3.07 26.90
C ASP A 38 -60.83 1.93 26.10
N PRO A 39 -61.48 0.76 25.96
CA PRO A 39 -60.94 -0.34 25.16
C PRO A 39 -60.69 0.03 23.69
N GLY A 40 -61.46 0.96 23.12
CA GLY A 40 -61.22 1.49 21.78
C GLY A 40 -59.93 2.31 21.69
N VAL A 41 -59.63 3.12 22.71
CA VAL A 41 -58.37 3.87 22.79
C VAL A 41 -57.20 2.90 22.98
N THR A 42 -57.39 1.84 23.78
CA THR A 42 -56.38 0.78 23.94
C THR A 42 -56.05 0.10 22.59
N LEU A 43 -57.05 -0.12 21.72
CA LEU A 43 -56.82 -0.63 20.37
C LEU A 43 -56.06 0.37 19.50
N VAL A 44 -56.39 1.67 19.58
CA VAL A 44 -55.65 2.73 18.86
C VAL A 44 -54.18 2.74 19.27
N GLU A 45 -53.90 2.65 20.56
CA GLU A 45 -52.54 2.58 21.10
C GLU A 45 -51.82 1.32 20.61
N LEU A 46 -52.45 0.15 20.67
CA LEU A 46 -51.88 -1.11 20.16
C LEU A 46 -51.54 -1.02 18.67
N PHE A 47 -52.46 -0.50 17.85
CA PHE A 47 -52.23 -0.34 16.41
C PHE A 47 -51.18 0.72 16.10
N ALA A 48 -51.09 1.79 16.89
CA ALA A 48 -50.01 2.77 16.78
C ALA A 48 -48.65 2.13 17.07
N TRP A 49 -48.55 1.29 18.10
CA TRP A 49 -47.33 0.55 18.44
C TRP A 49 -46.93 -0.47 17.36
N LEU A 50 -47.88 -1.26 16.86
CA LEU A 50 -47.64 -2.19 15.75
C LEU A 50 -47.18 -1.44 14.50
N THR A 51 -47.81 -0.31 14.20
CA THR A 51 -47.45 0.52 13.04
C THR A 51 -46.06 1.13 13.22
N GLU A 52 -45.71 1.66 14.40
CA GLU A 52 -44.36 2.17 14.67
C GLU A 52 -43.31 1.06 14.52
N THR A 53 -43.62 -0.18 14.94
CA THR A 53 -42.74 -1.34 14.75
C THR A 53 -42.53 -1.63 13.26
N MET A 54 -43.59 -1.61 12.46
CA MET A 54 -43.48 -1.74 11.00
C MET A 54 -42.72 -0.57 10.36
N LEU A 55 -42.90 0.66 10.86
CA LEU A 55 -42.16 1.83 10.38
C LEU A 55 -40.68 1.74 10.77
N TYR A 56 -40.35 1.19 11.93
CA TYR A 56 -38.97 0.92 12.32
C TYR A 56 -38.32 -0.06 11.33
N GLU A 57 -38.98 -1.18 11.03
CA GLU A 57 -38.49 -2.15 10.04
C GLU A 57 -38.38 -1.53 8.63
N LEU A 58 -39.38 -0.76 8.20
CA LEU A 58 -39.38 -0.09 6.90
C LEU A 58 -38.24 0.94 6.77
N ASN A 59 -37.93 1.64 7.86
CA ASN A 59 -36.83 2.60 7.91
C ASN A 59 -35.45 1.95 7.94
N GLN A 60 -35.37 0.63 8.17
CA GLN A 60 -34.12 -0.10 7.99
C GLN A 60 -33.97 -0.43 6.51
N ILE A 61 -33.14 0.36 5.79
CA ILE A 61 -32.62 -0.10 4.50
C ILE A 61 -31.51 -1.10 4.81
N PRO A 62 -31.67 -2.41 4.49
CA PRO A 62 -30.63 -3.37 4.75
C PRO A 62 -29.37 -3.02 3.94
N ASP A 63 -28.20 -3.32 4.47
CA ASP A 63 -26.93 -3.09 3.77
C ASP A 63 -26.90 -3.78 2.40
N ARG A 64 -27.55 -4.94 2.27
CA ARG A 64 -27.74 -5.64 0.99
C ARG A 64 -28.51 -4.81 -0.05
N ALA A 65 -29.56 -4.11 0.35
CA ALA A 65 -30.32 -3.24 -0.56
C ALA A 65 -29.49 -2.02 -0.98
N SER A 66 -28.74 -1.43 -0.04
CA SER A 66 -27.85 -0.30 -0.36
C SER A 66 -26.71 -0.70 -1.31
N LEU A 67 -26.10 -1.87 -1.11
CA LEU A 67 -25.12 -2.42 -2.04
C LEU A 67 -25.73 -2.58 -3.44
N LYS A 68 -26.93 -3.15 -3.55
CA LYS A 68 -27.62 -3.27 -4.84
C LYS A 68 -27.94 -1.94 -5.49
N PHE A 69 -28.36 -0.91 -4.74
CA PHE A 69 -28.56 0.41 -5.31
C PHE A 69 -27.26 1.05 -5.81
N LEU A 70 -26.16 0.88 -5.07
CA LEU A 70 -24.84 1.34 -5.50
C LEU A 70 -24.36 0.59 -6.75
N GLU A 71 -24.55 -0.73 -6.81
CA GLU A 71 -24.24 -1.54 -7.99
C GLU A 71 -25.03 -1.09 -9.22
N LEU A 72 -26.31 -0.73 -9.07
CA LEU A 72 -27.16 -0.23 -10.17
C LEU A 72 -26.64 1.10 -10.75
N VAL A 73 -25.97 1.92 -9.95
CA VAL A 73 -25.30 3.14 -10.44
C VAL A 73 -23.83 2.92 -10.79
N GLY A 74 -23.40 1.65 -10.89
CA GLY A 74 -22.05 1.26 -11.31
C GLY A 74 -20.97 1.34 -10.23
N LEU A 75 -21.36 1.45 -8.95
CA LEU A 75 -20.44 1.53 -7.82
C LEU A 75 -20.38 0.19 -7.08
N ARG A 76 -19.17 -0.37 -6.97
CA ARG A 76 -18.89 -1.60 -6.21
C ARG A 76 -17.81 -1.31 -5.15
N PRO A 77 -17.82 -2.00 -4.00
CA PRO A 77 -16.72 -1.89 -3.05
C PRO A 77 -15.40 -2.32 -3.71
N ARG A 78 -14.33 -1.56 -3.48
CA ARG A 78 -12.99 -1.97 -3.91
C ARG A 78 -12.59 -3.29 -3.22
N PRO A 79 -11.98 -4.24 -3.95
CA PRO A 79 -11.53 -5.49 -3.38
C PRO A 79 -10.39 -5.28 -2.38
N ALA A 80 -10.12 -6.30 -1.56
CA ALA A 80 -8.90 -6.35 -0.78
C ALA A 80 -7.68 -6.37 -1.72
N LEU A 81 -6.60 -5.70 -1.31
CA LEU A 81 -5.33 -5.72 -2.01
C LEU A 81 -4.26 -6.48 -1.21
N PRO A 82 -3.36 -7.20 -1.90
CA PRO A 82 -2.25 -7.88 -1.27
C PRO A 82 -1.14 -6.91 -0.89
N ALA A 83 -0.49 -7.19 0.23
CA ALA A 83 0.80 -6.58 0.52
C ALA A 83 1.88 -7.18 -0.40
N HIS A 84 2.85 -6.35 -0.78
CA HIS A 84 4.06 -6.75 -1.48
C HIS A 84 5.26 -6.61 -0.55
N ALA A 85 6.24 -7.49 -0.72
CA ALA A 85 7.50 -7.45 0.02
C ALA A 85 8.64 -8.00 -0.83
N GLU A 86 9.86 -7.61 -0.46
CA GLU A 86 11.08 -8.17 -1.02
C GLU A 86 11.70 -9.13 0.00
N VAL A 87 11.76 -10.42 -0.32
CA VAL A 87 12.29 -11.46 0.57
C VAL A 87 13.67 -11.89 0.09
N THR A 88 14.65 -11.78 0.97
CA THR A 88 16.03 -12.23 0.74
C THR A 88 16.24 -13.60 1.35
N PHE A 89 16.70 -14.54 0.52
CA PHE A 89 16.99 -15.91 0.92
C PHE A 89 18.49 -16.08 1.23
N THR A 90 18.78 -16.73 2.34
CA THR A 90 20.13 -17.16 2.71
C THR A 90 20.36 -18.56 2.19
N ALA A 91 21.24 -18.70 1.20
CA ALA A 91 21.64 -19.99 0.68
C ALA A 91 22.67 -20.67 1.59
N ASN A 92 22.58 -21.98 1.70
CA ASN A 92 23.56 -22.80 2.38
C ASN A 92 24.90 -22.75 1.62
N PRO A 93 26.00 -22.31 2.26
CA PRO A 93 27.28 -22.16 1.59
C PRO A 93 27.85 -23.48 1.03
N GLN A 94 27.43 -24.63 1.56
CA GLN A 94 27.90 -25.95 1.15
C GLN A 94 27.05 -26.58 0.03
N ALA A 95 25.86 -26.05 -0.24
CA ALA A 95 25.02 -26.56 -1.32
C ALA A 95 25.62 -26.24 -2.70
N GLU A 96 25.51 -27.19 -3.64
CA GLU A 96 26.06 -27.03 -5.00
C GLU A 96 25.23 -26.07 -5.85
N ARG A 97 23.90 -26.24 -5.84
CA ARG A 97 22.94 -25.39 -6.55
C ARG A 97 21.69 -25.23 -5.70
N VAL A 98 21.28 -23.99 -5.48
CA VAL A 98 20.09 -23.65 -4.70
C VAL A 98 19.19 -22.79 -5.57
N VAL A 99 17.93 -23.19 -5.67
CA VAL A 99 16.91 -22.49 -6.46
C VAL A 99 15.67 -22.35 -5.59
N VAL A 100 15.09 -21.15 -5.63
CA VAL A 100 13.77 -20.84 -5.08
C VAL A 100 12.81 -20.82 -6.27
N PRO A 101 11.93 -21.83 -6.44
CA PRO A 101 10.95 -21.84 -7.52
C PRO A 101 9.89 -20.74 -7.36
N ALA A 102 9.30 -20.29 -8.46
CA ALA A 102 8.06 -19.52 -8.40
C ALA A 102 6.97 -20.32 -7.66
N GLY A 103 6.13 -19.65 -6.88
CA GLY A 103 5.15 -20.31 -6.02
C GLY A 103 5.70 -20.76 -4.66
N THR A 104 6.97 -20.46 -4.34
CA THR A 104 7.52 -20.71 -3.01
C THR A 104 6.78 -19.88 -1.96
N GLN A 105 6.33 -20.54 -0.89
CA GLN A 105 5.59 -19.93 0.20
C GLN A 105 6.46 -19.70 1.44
N VAL A 106 6.40 -18.48 1.96
CA VAL A 106 7.02 -18.03 3.21
C VAL A 106 5.97 -17.34 4.07
N ALA A 107 6.17 -17.27 5.38
CA ALA A 107 5.20 -16.68 6.29
C ALA A 107 5.83 -15.74 7.31
N ALA A 108 5.03 -14.74 7.68
CA ALA A 108 5.25 -13.91 8.86
C ALA A 108 4.24 -14.25 9.95
N THR A 109 4.63 -14.04 11.21
CA THR A 109 3.70 -14.07 12.33
C THR A 109 2.93 -12.75 12.37
N GLY A 110 1.64 -12.82 12.08
CA GLY A 110 0.73 -11.66 12.11
C GLY A 110 0.24 -11.33 13.54
N ALA A 111 -0.65 -10.34 13.63
CA ALA A 111 -1.31 -10.01 14.88
C ALA A 111 -2.20 -11.19 15.35
N GLY A 112 -2.02 -11.62 16.60
CA GLY A 112 -2.81 -12.71 17.19
C GLY A 112 -2.39 -14.13 16.75
N ASP A 113 -1.11 -14.34 16.43
CA ASP A 113 -0.50 -15.63 16.04
C ASP A 113 -1.02 -16.24 14.73
N ALA A 114 -1.86 -15.53 13.97
CA ALA A 114 -2.24 -15.96 12.63
C ALA A 114 -1.05 -15.86 11.65
N LEU A 115 -0.80 -16.91 10.88
CA LEU A 115 0.23 -16.90 9.85
C LEU A 115 -0.23 -16.08 8.64
N VAL A 116 0.60 -15.12 8.25
CA VAL A 116 0.41 -14.29 7.06
C VAL A 116 1.34 -14.86 5.98
N VAL A 117 0.75 -15.54 5.00
CA VAL A 117 1.50 -16.26 3.94
C VAL A 117 1.80 -15.33 2.77
N PHE A 118 3.02 -15.42 2.26
CA PHE A 118 3.47 -14.77 1.05
C PHE A 118 3.95 -15.82 0.06
N GLU A 119 3.72 -15.57 -1.22
CA GLU A 119 4.14 -16.44 -2.30
C GLU A 119 5.01 -15.65 -3.29
N SER A 120 6.14 -16.25 -3.69
CA SER A 120 7.03 -15.70 -4.71
C SER A 120 6.42 -15.79 -6.11
N ASP A 121 6.56 -14.73 -6.90
CA ASP A 121 6.04 -14.71 -8.28
C ASP A 121 7.03 -15.27 -9.30
N GLU A 122 8.33 -15.26 -8.97
CA GLU A 122 9.40 -15.63 -9.90
C GLU A 122 10.37 -16.63 -9.28
N GLU A 123 11.03 -17.41 -10.15
CA GLU A 123 12.14 -18.28 -9.75
C GLU A 123 13.42 -17.46 -9.53
N CYS A 124 14.20 -17.80 -8.49
CA CYS A 124 15.51 -17.23 -8.24
C CYS A 124 16.55 -18.30 -7.92
N ALA A 125 17.63 -18.33 -8.70
CA ALA A 125 18.80 -19.13 -8.37
C ALA A 125 19.70 -18.36 -7.41
N LEU A 126 20.03 -18.95 -6.26
CA LEU A 126 20.71 -18.24 -5.19
C LEU A 126 22.24 -18.28 -5.33
N VAL A 127 22.89 -17.20 -4.91
CA VAL A 127 24.32 -17.09 -4.68
C VAL A 127 24.64 -17.64 -3.28
N PRO A 128 25.47 -18.70 -3.15
CA PRO A 128 25.84 -19.29 -1.85
C PRO A 128 26.92 -18.50 -1.09
N HIS A 129 27.44 -17.43 -1.69
CA HIS A 129 28.45 -16.55 -1.08
C HIS A 129 27.76 -15.31 -0.53
N ALA A 130 28.05 -14.92 0.70
CA ALA A 130 27.48 -13.73 1.30
C ALA A 130 28.12 -12.47 0.72
N LEU A 131 27.31 -11.45 0.40
CA LEU A 131 27.82 -10.12 0.06
C LEU A 131 28.24 -9.40 1.34
N THR A 132 29.53 -9.38 1.64
CA THR A 132 30.07 -8.82 2.88
C THR A 132 30.71 -7.45 2.70
N ASP A 133 31.08 -7.10 1.47
CA ASP A 133 31.81 -5.88 1.18
C ASP A 133 31.21 -5.12 0.00
N VAL A 134 30.91 -3.84 0.20
CA VAL A 134 30.45 -2.93 -0.85
C VAL A 134 31.34 -1.70 -0.80
N VAL A 135 32.00 -1.39 -1.90
CA VAL A 135 33.01 -0.32 -1.97
C VAL A 135 32.72 0.58 -3.16
N VAL A 136 32.77 1.89 -2.95
CA VAL A 136 32.68 2.89 -4.02
C VAL A 136 34.07 3.40 -4.33
N VAL A 137 34.47 3.34 -5.60
CA VAL A 137 35.77 3.81 -6.09
C VAL A 137 35.56 5.00 -7.02
N ASP A 138 36.17 6.14 -6.70
CA ASP A 138 36.02 7.42 -7.43
C ASP A 138 37.29 7.85 -8.17
N GLY A 139 38.11 6.88 -8.58
CA GLY A 139 39.37 7.08 -9.30
C GLY A 139 40.57 6.90 -8.39
N SER A 140 40.84 7.86 -7.49
CA SER A 140 42.01 7.83 -6.61
C SER A 140 41.71 7.41 -5.17
N SER A 141 40.44 7.35 -4.77
CA SER A 141 40.04 6.93 -3.43
C SER A 141 38.98 5.84 -3.47
N HIS A 142 38.90 5.08 -2.38
CA HIS A 142 37.82 4.12 -2.17
C HIS A 142 37.13 4.42 -0.84
N VAL A 143 35.80 4.32 -0.84
CA VAL A 143 34.96 4.48 0.34
C VAL A 143 34.27 3.14 0.58
N ALA A 144 34.60 2.49 1.68
CA ALA A 144 33.91 1.29 2.11
C ALA A 144 32.52 1.66 2.64
N VAL A 145 31.48 1.13 2.00
CA VAL A 145 30.07 1.33 2.36
C VAL A 145 29.62 0.20 3.27
N LEU A 146 29.83 -1.04 2.85
CA LEU A 146 29.62 -2.22 3.67
C LEU A 146 30.95 -2.92 3.85
N THR A 147 31.24 -3.34 5.07
CA THR A 147 32.35 -4.24 5.40
C THR A 147 31.87 -5.25 6.42
N GLU A 148 32.51 -6.41 6.47
CA GLU A 148 32.20 -7.46 7.42
C GLU A 148 32.14 -6.93 8.88
N GLY A 149 31.03 -7.21 9.58
CA GLY A 149 30.81 -6.76 10.96
C GLY A 149 30.28 -5.32 11.13
N VAL A 150 30.13 -4.56 10.05
CA VAL A 150 29.52 -3.21 10.07
C VAL A 150 28.07 -3.31 9.61
N ARG A 151 27.12 -2.74 10.39
CA ARG A 151 25.73 -2.57 9.91
C ARG A 151 25.76 -1.69 8.66
N GLN A 152 25.06 -2.09 7.60
CA GLN A 152 24.92 -1.26 6.40
C GLN A 152 24.59 0.19 6.81
N PRO A 153 25.38 1.18 6.37
CA PRO A 153 25.04 2.58 6.59
C PRO A 153 23.78 2.92 5.79
N GLY A 154 23.23 4.12 6.04
CA GLY A 154 22.13 4.65 5.22
C GLY A 154 22.53 4.86 3.75
N ALA A 155 21.74 5.63 3.03
CA ALA A 155 21.95 5.95 1.62
C ALA A 155 23.40 6.30 1.23
N PHE A 156 23.85 5.79 0.08
CA PHE A 156 25.16 6.09 -0.52
C PHE A 156 25.07 6.29 -2.04
N ARG A 157 26.10 6.90 -2.62
CA ARG A 157 26.18 7.15 -4.07
C ARG A 157 27.09 6.11 -4.72
N PRO A 158 26.56 5.14 -5.50
CA PRO A 158 27.32 3.98 -5.96
C PRO A 158 28.45 4.33 -6.94
N LEU A 159 28.42 5.54 -7.53
CA LEU A 159 29.41 6.03 -8.48
C LEU A 159 30.13 7.28 -7.96
N GLY A 160 30.15 7.48 -6.64
CA GLY A 160 30.73 8.65 -5.98
C GLY A 160 29.83 9.89 -6.03
N TRP A 161 30.27 10.96 -5.37
CA TRP A 161 29.50 12.21 -5.23
C TRP A 161 29.17 12.87 -6.57
N VAL A 162 30.13 12.84 -7.49
CA VAL A 162 30.00 13.32 -8.86
C VAL A 162 30.37 12.14 -9.77
N PRO A 163 29.40 11.42 -10.34
CA PRO A 163 29.67 10.31 -11.24
C PRO A 163 30.52 10.75 -12.43
N ARG A 164 31.70 10.15 -12.57
CA ARG A 164 32.62 10.35 -13.69
C ARG A 164 32.93 9.02 -14.35
N VAL A 165 33.27 9.06 -15.63
CA VAL A 165 33.74 7.87 -16.35
C VAL A 165 34.94 7.29 -15.60
N GLY A 166 34.87 6.01 -15.26
CA GLY A 166 35.86 5.31 -14.45
C GLY A 166 35.40 5.03 -13.01
N ASN A 167 34.48 5.83 -12.45
CA ASN A 167 33.92 5.57 -11.12
C ASN A 167 33.15 4.25 -11.13
N ALA A 168 33.24 3.51 -10.04
CA ALA A 168 32.68 2.18 -9.98
C ALA A 168 32.21 1.77 -8.58
N LEU A 169 31.13 0.98 -8.57
CA LEU A 169 30.63 0.23 -7.42
C LEU A 169 31.24 -1.17 -7.44
N TYR A 170 31.83 -1.60 -6.34
CA TYR A 170 32.41 -2.93 -6.15
C TYR A 170 31.55 -3.73 -5.17
N LEU A 171 31.26 -4.98 -5.53
CA LEU A 171 30.53 -5.96 -4.73
C LEU A 171 31.46 -7.14 -4.44
N GLY A 172 31.82 -7.32 -3.17
CA GLY A 172 32.72 -8.35 -2.68
C GLY A 172 31.97 -9.44 -1.93
N PHE A 173 31.95 -10.63 -2.52
CA PHE A 173 31.34 -11.81 -1.92
C PHE A 173 32.39 -12.63 -1.17
N SER A 174 32.09 -13.04 0.06
CA SER A 174 33.01 -13.80 0.90
C SER A 174 33.12 -15.26 0.45
N PRO A 175 34.33 -15.83 0.41
CA PRO A 175 34.51 -17.28 0.24
C PRO A 175 33.86 -18.05 1.40
N PRO A 176 33.40 -19.29 1.16
CA PRO A 176 32.85 -20.13 2.22
C PRO A 176 33.89 -20.36 3.32
N PRO A 177 33.48 -20.42 4.60
CA PRO A 177 34.41 -20.72 5.70
C PRO A 177 35.15 -22.04 5.47
N GLY A 178 36.48 -22.02 5.57
CA GLY A 178 37.33 -23.20 5.37
C GLY A 178 37.57 -23.60 3.91
N ALA A 179 37.08 -22.82 2.93
CA ALA A 179 37.42 -23.03 1.53
C ALA A 179 38.92 -22.69 1.27
N PRO A 180 39.58 -23.38 0.31
CA PRO A 180 40.91 -22.99 -0.15
C PRO A 180 40.96 -21.53 -0.63
N ASP A 181 42.12 -20.89 -0.47
CA ASP A 181 42.34 -19.49 -0.89
C ASP A 181 42.14 -19.26 -2.40
N ASP A 182 42.13 -20.31 -3.21
CA ASP A 182 41.92 -20.28 -4.66
C ASP A 182 40.63 -21.01 -5.10
N ALA A 183 39.68 -21.20 -4.17
CA ALA A 183 38.42 -21.86 -4.46
C ALA A 183 37.66 -21.16 -5.60
N ALA A 184 37.07 -21.95 -6.49
CA ALA A 184 36.20 -21.44 -7.54
C ALA A 184 34.89 -20.92 -6.94
N GLY A 185 34.54 -19.67 -7.24
CA GLY A 185 33.24 -19.12 -6.85
C GLY A 185 32.12 -19.80 -7.63
N ARG A 186 31.11 -20.26 -6.89
CA ARG A 186 29.86 -20.78 -7.42
C ARG A 186 28.84 -19.65 -7.56
N PHE A 187 28.47 -19.29 -8.78
CA PHE A 187 27.43 -18.31 -9.07
C PHE A 187 26.41 -18.90 -10.06
N PRO A 188 25.13 -18.52 -9.96
CA PRO A 188 24.12 -18.94 -10.92
C PRO A 188 24.36 -18.32 -12.29
N ALA A 189 23.96 -19.01 -13.37
CA ALA A 189 24.11 -18.52 -14.74
C ALA A 189 23.40 -17.17 -14.99
N ARG A 190 22.29 -16.93 -14.29
CA ARG A 190 21.61 -15.64 -14.19
C ARG A 190 21.74 -15.15 -12.75
N LEU A 191 22.49 -14.08 -12.53
CA LEU A 191 22.65 -13.42 -11.25
C LEU A 191 21.67 -12.25 -11.14
N GLY A 192 20.68 -12.39 -10.25
CA GLY A 192 19.77 -11.30 -9.89
C GLY A 192 20.33 -10.45 -8.76
N LEU A 193 20.23 -9.13 -8.90
CA LEU A 193 20.54 -8.13 -7.90
C LEU A 193 19.33 -7.21 -7.77
N HIS A 194 18.83 -7.04 -6.54
CA HIS A 194 17.81 -6.04 -6.24
C HIS A 194 18.49 -4.75 -5.78
N VAL A 195 18.15 -3.63 -6.42
CA VAL A 195 18.71 -2.31 -6.10
C VAL A 195 17.64 -1.52 -5.35
N THR A 196 17.94 -1.22 -4.09
CA THR A 196 17.03 -0.54 -3.19
C THR A 196 17.41 0.94 -3.08
N LEU A 197 16.46 1.86 -3.21
CA LEU A 197 16.70 3.30 -3.07
C LEU A 197 16.24 3.78 -1.70
N PRO A 198 16.94 4.71 -1.03
CA PRO A 198 16.47 5.21 0.26
C PRO A 198 15.14 5.95 0.10
N PRO A 199 14.27 5.96 1.13
CA PRO A 199 12.99 6.69 1.08
C PRO A 199 13.16 8.17 0.69
N SER A 200 14.33 8.75 1.00
CA SER A 200 14.74 10.11 0.68
C SER A 200 15.13 10.34 -0.78
N ALA A 201 15.65 9.32 -1.51
CA ALA A 201 16.26 9.51 -2.84
C ALA A 201 15.30 10.09 -3.88
N ARG A 202 13.98 9.99 -3.63
CA ARG A 202 12.94 10.64 -4.46
C ARG A 202 11.83 11.29 -3.63
N SER A 203 11.93 11.30 -2.30
CA SER A 203 10.92 11.91 -1.43
C SER A 203 10.83 13.41 -1.62
N GLY A 204 9.74 13.86 -2.23
CA GLY A 204 9.41 15.29 -2.35
C GLY A 204 9.73 15.93 -3.70
N LEU A 205 10.41 15.23 -4.61
CA LEU A 205 10.49 15.64 -6.01
C LEU A 205 9.19 15.26 -6.70
N ALA A 206 8.61 16.21 -7.41
CA ALA A 206 7.39 15.95 -8.14
C ALA A 206 7.68 15.08 -9.36
N ARG A 207 6.87 14.04 -9.54
CA ARG A 207 6.88 13.18 -10.72
C ARG A 207 5.86 13.71 -11.72
N SER A 208 6.25 13.92 -12.98
CA SER A 208 5.29 14.11 -14.06
C SER A 208 4.61 12.78 -14.40
N CYS A 209 3.28 12.78 -14.47
CA CYS A 209 2.47 11.65 -14.94
C CYS A 209 2.15 11.74 -16.44
N SER A 210 2.25 12.94 -17.01
CA SER A 210 1.74 13.30 -18.35
C SER A 210 2.65 12.91 -19.52
N SER A 211 3.72 12.18 -19.25
CA SER A 211 4.53 11.52 -20.27
C SER A 211 4.19 10.04 -20.30
N SER A 212 3.79 9.53 -21.46
CA SER A 212 3.86 8.11 -21.84
C SER A 212 5.30 7.55 -21.85
N GLY A 213 6.24 8.21 -21.17
CA GLY A 213 7.62 7.81 -21.06
C GLY A 213 7.85 7.15 -19.72
N ALA A 214 8.33 5.92 -19.75
CA ALA A 214 9.48 5.60 -18.92
C ALA A 214 10.35 6.85 -18.82
N GLN A 215 10.54 7.35 -17.60
CA GLN A 215 11.42 8.49 -17.36
C GLN A 215 12.71 8.17 -18.09
N SER A 216 13.01 8.84 -19.22
CA SER A 216 14.00 8.30 -20.16
C SER A 216 15.28 8.03 -19.38
N ASP A 217 15.78 6.80 -19.51
CA ASP A 217 16.99 6.39 -18.83
C ASP A 217 18.07 7.46 -19.09
N PRO A 218 18.84 7.83 -18.07
CA PRO A 218 19.93 8.76 -18.29
C PRO A 218 20.83 8.20 -19.39
N ASP A 219 21.32 9.07 -20.28
CA ASP A 219 22.25 8.68 -21.35
C ASP A 219 23.64 8.42 -20.74
N VAL A 220 23.74 7.26 -20.09
CA VAL A 220 24.91 6.73 -19.43
C VAL A 220 25.10 5.28 -19.85
N ARG A 221 26.35 4.85 -19.89
CA ARG A 221 26.70 3.46 -20.16
C ARG A 221 27.36 2.87 -18.92
N LEU A 222 26.60 2.07 -18.18
CA LEU A 222 27.13 1.23 -17.12
C LEU A 222 27.66 -0.09 -17.71
N VAL A 223 28.81 -0.54 -17.22
CA VAL A 223 29.39 -1.84 -17.59
C VAL A 223 29.60 -2.64 -16.33
N TRP A 224 29.05 -3.85 -16.34
CA TRP A 224 29.25 -4.84 -15.28
C TRP A 224 30.41 -5.74 -15.64
N GLU A 225 31.29 -5.99 -14.68
CA GLU A 225 32.51 -6.75 -14.88
C GLU A 225 32.83 -7.58 -13.63
N TYR A 226 33.64 -8.62 -13.77
CA TYR A 226 34.14 -9.42 -12.65
C TYR A 226 35.64 -9.65 -12.77
N TRP A 227 36.28 -9.92 -11.64
CA TRP A 227 37.70 -10.25 -11.62
C TRP A 227 37.88 -11.77 -11.74
N GLY A 228 38.41 -12.25 -12.88
CA GLY A 228 38.48 -13.68 -13.19
C GLY A 228 39.45 -14.46 -12.30
N ARG A 229 40.75 -14.16 -12.38
CA ARG A 229 41.83 -14.86 -11.66
C ARG A 229 42.83 -13.88 -11.05
N ALA A 230 43.54 -14.29 -10.00
CA ALA A 230 44.52 -13.44 -9.31
C ALA A 230 45.64 -12.90 -10.23
N ASP A 231 46.04 -13.69 -11.24
CA ASP A 231 47.14 -13.35 -12.17
C ASP A 231 46.67 -12.55 -13.40
N GLU A 232 45.36 -12.29 -13.53
CA GLU A 232 44.82 -11.48 -14.63
C GLU A 232 45.01 -10.00 -14.36
N SER A 233 45.34 -9.23 -15.40
CA SER A 233 45.52 -7.77 -15.32
C SER A 233 44.29 -6.97 -15.74
N TRP A 234 43.17 -7.62 -16.05
CA TRP A 234 41.98 -6.98 -16.62
C TRP A 234 40.67 -7.60 -16.12
N TRP A 235 39.61 -6.78 -16.13
CA TRP A 235 38.27 -7.16 -15.70
C TRP A 235 37.48 -7.79 -16.85
N ARG A 236 36.86 -8.94 -16.61
CA ARG A 236 36.06 -9.65 -17.61
C ARG A 236 34.62 -9.10 -17.62
N PRO A 237 33.98 -8.91 -18.78
CA PRO A 237 32.62 -8.38 -18.85
C PRO A 237 31.59 -9.37 -18.28
N LEU A 238 30.57 -8.82 -17.62
CA LEU A 238 29.32 -9.50 -17.26
C LEU A 238 28.19 -8.87 -18.07
N PRO A 239 27.76 -9.48 -19.18
CA PRO A 239 26.61 -9.00 -19.93
C PRO A 239 25.37 -8.77 -19.05
N VAL A 240 24.75 -7.61 -19.21
CA VAL A 240 23.46 -7.28 -18.60
C VAL A 240 22.36 -7.97 -19.39
N LEU A 241 21.55 -8.77 -18.71
CA LEU A 241 20.42 -9.50 -19.30
C LEU A 241 19.14 -8.65 -19.25
N THR A 242 18.87 -8.05 -18.10
CA THR A 242 17.74 -7.14 -17.87
C THR A 242 18.11 -6.07 -16.85
N ASP A 243 17.72 -4.83 -17.07
CA ASP A 243 17.89 -3.73 -16.11
C ASP A 243 16.57 -2.97 -15.94
N ALA A 244 15.89 -3.20 -14.82
CA ALA A 244 14.69 -2.46 -14.42
C ALA A 244 15.01 -1.26 -13.52
N THR A 245 16.30 -0.99 -13.23
CA THR A 245 16.75 0.07 -12.31
C THR A 245 16.93 1.42 -13.00
N ALA A 246 16.66 1.51 -14.31
CA ALA A 246 16.91 2.70 -15.13
C ALA A 246 18.32 3.28 -14.88
N GLN A 247 19.34 2.43 -15.04
CA GLN A 247 20.74 2.77 -14.76
C GLN A 247 20.99 3.20 -13.29
N LEU A 248 20.48 2.42 -12.33
CA LEU A 248 20.55 2.65 -10.88
C LEU A 248 19.79 3.89 -10.37
N THR A 249 18.89 4.46 -11.17
CA THR A 249 18.13 5.66 -10.76
C THR A 249 16.78 5.35 -10.14
N VAL A 250 16.19 4.17 -10.38
CA VAL A 250 14.97 3.69 -9.73
C VAL A 250 15.21 2.38 -8.99
N GLU A 251 14.35 2.08 -8.02
CA GLU A 251 14.33 0.79 -7.34
C GLU A 251 13.87 -0.29 -8.30
N GLY A 252 14.48 -1.47 -8.22
CA GLY A 252 14.10 -2.59 -9.06
C GLY A 252 15.19 -3.63 -9.25
N TYR A 253 14.92 -4.52 -10.18
CA TYR A 253 15.72 -5.71 -10.44
C TYR A 253 16.70 -5.53 -11.59
N LEU A 254 17.93 -5.96 -11.37
CA LEU A 254 18.97 -6.07 -12.37
C LEU A 254 19.41 -7.53 -12.47
N ALA A 255 19.49 -8.06 -13.69
CA ALA A 255 20.05 -9.38 -13.95
C ALA A 255 21.26 -9.28 -14.87
N VAL A 256 22.36 -9.91 -14.45
CA VAL A 256 23.58 -10.08 -15.25
C VAL A 256 23.88 -11.56 -15.42
N THR A 257 24.71 -11.91 -16.40
CA THR A 257 25.25 -13.27 -16.50
C THR A 257 26.09 -13.60 -15.26
N GLY A 258 26.06 -14.84 -14.80
CA GLY A 258 26.94 -15.31 -13.73
C GLY A 258 28.42 -15.27 -14.12
N PRO A 259 29.34 -14.89 -13.21
CA PRO A 259 30.77 -14.93 -13.48
C PRO A 259 31.28 -16.38 -13.62
N GLU A 260 31.99 -16.66 -14.71
CA GLU A 260 32.60 -17.98 -14.94
C GLU A 260 34.00 -18.08 -14.34
N ALA A 261 34.25 -19.18 -13.62
CA ALA A 261 35.56 -19.51 -13.04
C ALA A 261 36.18 -18.39 -12.18
N ILE A 262 35.35 -17.56 -11.55
CA ILE A 262 35.78 -16.49 -10.64
C ILE A 262 36.60 -17.05 -9.46
N ARG A 263 37.62 -16.31 -9.04
CA ARG A 263 38.51 -16.63 -7.92
C ARG A 263 38.58 -15.46 -6.95
N PRO A 264 38.79 -15.71 -5.65
CA PRO A 264 38.83 -14.63 -4.69
C PRO A 264 40.16 -13.86 -4.83
N THR A 265 40.10 -12.54 -4.80
CA THR A 265 41.26 -11.67 -5.03
C THR A 265 41.26 -10.45 -4.11
N ARG A 266 42.42 -9.78 -4.00
CA ARG A 266 42.60 -8.54 -3.24
C ARG A 266 42.50 -7.32 -4.17
N ALA A 267 41.36 -7.18 -4.85
CA ALA A 267 41.15 -6.10 -5.81
C ALA A 267 41.01 -4.71 -5.14
N VAL A 268 40.69 -4.68 -3.85
CA VAL A 268 40.58 -3.46 -3.05
C VAL A 268 41.58 -3.53 -1.89
N GLU A 269 42.36 -2.47 -1.72
CA GLU A 269 43.35 -2.37 -0.64
C GLU A 269 42.69 -2.41 0.74
N GLY A 270 43.29 -3.11 1.70
CA GLY A 270 42.77 -3.21 3.07
C GLY A 270 41.63 -4.23 3.26
N ILE A 271 41.09 -4.80 2.18
CA ILE A 271 40.06 -5.86 2.23
C ILE A 271 40.70 -7.20 1.88
N GLY A 272 40.32 -8.24 2.63
CA GLY A 272 40.73 -9.62 2.37
C GLY A 272 40.28 -10.14 1.00
N PRO A 273 40.67 -11.37 0.63
CA PRO A 273 40.26 -11.95 -0.64
C PRO A 273 38.73 -12.12 -0.71
N ARG A 274 38.12 -11.62 -1.81
CA ARG A 274 36.69 -11.73 -2.12
C ARG A 274 36.48 -12.07 -3.59
N TYR A 275 35.34 -12.65 -3.93
CA TYR A 275 34.88 -12.69 -5.32
C TYR A 275 34.34 -11.31 -5.68
N TRP A 276 35.05 -10.60 -6.56
CA TRP A 276 34.74 -9.21 -6.90
C TRP A 276 33.95 -9.09 -8.20
N LEU A 277 32.79 -8.45 -8.08
CA LEU A 277 32.03 -7.91 -9.20
C LEU A 277 32.10 -6.38 -9.11
N ARG A 278 32.03 -5.69 -10.24
CA ARG A 278 31.92 -4.23 -10.25
C ARG A 278 30.98 -3.72 -11.33
N CYS A 279 30.34 -2.59 -11.04
CA CYS A 279 29.59 -1.78 -11.99
C CYS A 279 30.33 -0.47 -12.19
N ARG A 280 30.75 -0.18 -13.42
CA ARG A 280 31.57 0.99 -13.76
C ARG A 280 30.86 1.91 -14.74
N LEU A 281 30.92 3.22 -14.49
CA LEU A 281 30.49 4.22 -15.47
C LEU A 281 31.50 4.26 -16.62
N ALA A 282 31.11 3.74 -17.78
CA ALA A 282 31.99 3.62 -18.95
C ALA A 282 31.75 4.72 -19.99
N GLY A 283 30.70 5.52 -19.87
CA GLY A 283 30.40 6.62 -20.78
C GLY A 283 29.14 7.39 -20.37
N GLY A 284 28.97 8.59 -20.90
CA GLY A 284 27.83 9.47 -20.63
C GLY A 284 27.91 10.21 -19.29
N ARG A 285 26.84 10.93 -18.94
CA ARG A 285 26.74 11.70 -17.70
C ARG A 285 25.31 11.72 -17.18
N TYR A 286 25.14 11.47 -15.90
CA TYR A 286 23.85 11.66 -15.23
C TYR A 286 23.42 13.14 -15.27
N PRO A 287 22.14 13.43 -15.57
CA PRO A 287 21.60 14.77 -15.40
C PRO A 287 21.73 15.23 -13.95
N LYS A 288 21.94 16.53 -13.75
CA LYS A 288 22.04 17.13 -12.41
C LYS A 288 20.78 16.84 -11.59
N GLY A 289 20.92 16.30 -10.40
CA GLY A 289 19.81 15.91 -9.52
C GLY A 289 19.19 14.53 -9.84
N ARG A 290 19.72 13.82 -10.85
CA ARG A 290 19.36 12.43 -11.19
C ARG A 290 20.53 11.47 -10.99
N GLU A 291 21.58 11.90 -10.28
CA GLU A 291 22.66 11.01 -9.89
C GLU A 291 22.12 9.89 -8.97
N PRO A 292 22.58 8.64 -9.13
CA PRO A 292 22.06 7.53 -8.35
C PRO A 292 22.44 7.67 -6.87
N GLU A 293 21.47 7.43 -6.01
CA GLU A 293 21.63 7.32 -4.56
C GLU A 293 20.84 6.08 -4.14
N ILE A 294 21.54 5.08 -3.60
CA ILE A 294 20.97 3.76 -3.27
C ILE A 294 21.21 3.46 -1.80
N GLU A 295 20.33 2.65 -1.22
CA GLU A 295 20.45 2.16 0.15
C GLU A 295 21.20 0.83 0.18
N ALA A 296 20.88 -0.06 -0.75
CA ALA A 296 21.49 -1.38 -0.80
C ALA A 296 21.46 -1.98 -2.21
N VAL A 297 22.37 -2.92 -2.45
CA VAL A 297 22.30 -3.89 -3.54
C VAL A 297 22.27 -5.26 -2.90
N THR A 298 21.19 -6.02 -3.09
CA THR A 298 20.98 -7.30 -2.41
C THR A 298 20.88 -8.45 -3.41
N PRO A 299 21.75 -9.47 -3.31
CA PRO A 299 21.55 -10.72 -4.03
C PRO A 299 20.43 -11.54 -3.37
N ASN A 300 19.96 -12.58 -4.05
CA ASN A 300 19.01 -13.56 -3.50
C ASN A 300 17.67 -12.97 -3.01
N THR A 301 17.32 -11.78 -3.49
CA THR A 301 16.06 -11.11 -3.19
C THR A 301 15.03 -11.43 -4.27
N VAL A 302 13.80 -11.74 -3.86
CA VAL A 302 12.70 -12.13 -4.73
C VAL A 302 11.44 -11.37 -4.31
N PRO A 303 10.63 -10.86 -5.26
CA PRO A 303 9.38 -10.22 -4.92
C PRO A 303 8.37 -11.28 -4.50
N VAL A 304 7.65 -10.99 -3.42
CA VAL A 304 6.57 -11.84 -2.91
C VAL A 304 5.32 -11.01 -2.68
N HIS A 305 4.16 -11.64 -2.90
CA HIS A 305 2.86 -11.06 -2.57
C HIS A 305 2.18 -11.85 -1.47
N ASN A 306 1.40 -11.17 -0.63
CA ASN A 306 0.52 -11.79 0.35
C ASN A 306 -0.70 -12.44 -0.35
N LEU A 307 -0.43 -13.42 -1.19
CA LEU A 307 -1.39 -14.19 -1.96
C LEU A 307 -0.94 -15.64 -1.98
N VAL A 308 -1.89 -16.56 -1.93
CA VAL A 308 -1.67 -18.00 -2.04
C VAL A 308 -2.38 -18.51 -3.27
N THR A 309 -1.66 -19.27 -4.10
CA THR A 309 -2.20 -19.91 -5.30
C THR A 309 -2.84 -21.25 -4.95
N VAL A 310 -4.10 -21.42 -5.37
CA VAL A 310 -4.83 -22.69 -5.33
C VAL A 310 -5.02 -23.16 -6.76
N ARG A 311 -4.89 -24.47 -6.98
CA ARG A 311 -5.00 -25.11 -8.30
C ARG A 311 -5.97 -26.27 -8.25
N ASP A 312 -6.62 -26.51 -9.39
CA ASP A 312 -7.47 -27.66 -9.64
C ASP A 312 -8.56 -27.88 -8.57
N GLU A 313 -9.22 -26.80 -8.13
CA GLU A 313 -10.33 -26.88 -7.18
C GLU A 313 -11.62 -27.25 -7.93
N LEU A 314 -12.23 -28.39 -7.58
CA LEU A 314 -13.55 -28.76 -8.07
C LEU A 314 -14.63 -27.98 -7.30
N LEU A 315 -15.34 -27.09 -7.98
CA LEU A 315 -16.40 -26.27 -7.38
C LEU A 315 -17.74 -26.99 -7.32
N GLY A 316 -17.97 -27.91 -8.26
CA GLY A 316 -19.19 -28.70 -8.34
C GLY A 316 -19.46 -29.22 -9.76
N GLN A 317 -20.64 -29.80 -9.93
CA GLN A 317 -21.16 -30.25 -11.22
C GLN A 317 -22.34 -29.36 -11.62
N SER A 318 -22.52 -29.13 -12.92
CA SER A 318 -23.64 -28.38 -13.46
C SER A 318 -24.91 -29.20 -13.56
N GLU A 319 -26.03 -28.61 -13.14
CA GLU A 319 -27.37 -29.17 -13.30
C GLU A 319 -28.04 -28.66 -14.59
N GLY A 320 -27.37 -27.79 -15.35
CA GLY A 320 -27.87 -27.15 -16.56
C GLY A 320 -28.95 -26.10 -16.31
N HIS A 321 -29.00 -25.52 -15.11
CA HIS A 321 -29.97 -24.50 -14.72
C HIS A 321 -29.50 -23.07 -15.10
N PRO A 322 -30.41 -22.16 -15.46
CA PRO A 322 -30.08 -20.74 -15.63
C PRO A 322 -29.51 -20.12 -14.36
N ASP A 323 -28.58 -19.16 -14.51
CA ASP A 323 -27.99 -18.37 -13.41
C ASP A 323 -27.28 -19.22 -12.34
N GLU A 324 -26.73 -20.38 -12.72
CA GLU A 324 -25.94 -21.23 -11.83
C GLU A 324 -24.76 -20.48 -11.22
N SER A 325 -24.52 -20.73 -9.93
CA SER A 325 -23.42 -20.11 -9.19
C SER A 325 -22.75 -21.09 -8.24
N TYR A 326 -21.42 -21.03 -8.24
CA TYR A 326 -20.53 -21.83 -7.41
C TYR A 326 -19.68 -20.92 -6.54
N ARG A 327 -19.06 -21.46 -5.48
CA ARG A 327 -18.23 -20.69 -4.56
C ARG A 327 -16.87 -21.35 -4.41
N LEU A 328 -15.82 -20.54 -4.56
CA LEU A 328 -14.44 -20.92 -4.27
C LEU A 328 -14.26 -21.16 -2.76
N LEU A 329 -13.42 -22.11 -2.38
CA LEU A 329 -13.16 -22.46 -0.98
C LEU A 329 -12.58 -21.28 -0.18
N HIS A 330 -11.78 -20.44 -0.82
CA HIS A 330 -11.09 -19.32 -0.19
C HIS A 330 -11.49 -17.97 -0.80
N SER A 331 -11.75 -17.00 0.08
CA SER A 331 -12.09 -15.62 -0.27
C SER A 331 -11.51 -14.67 0.78
N PRO A 332 -11.15 -13.42 0.44
CA PRO A 332 -11.27 -12.79 -0.88
C PRO A 332 -10.22 -13.32 -1.88
N VAL A 333 -10.52 -13.17 -3.17
CA VAL A 333 -9.63 -13.59 -4.27
C VAL A 333 -9.03 -12.40 -5.00
N ALA A 334 -7.79 -12.56 -5.46
CA ALA A 334 -7.10 -11.53 -6.22
C ALA A 334 -7.82 -11.28 -7.55
N ALA A 335 -8.08 -10.01 -7.85
CA ALA A 335 -8.79 -9.62 -9.06
C ALA A 335 -8.09 -10.14 -10.32
N GLY A 336 -8.82 -10.82 -11.20
CA GLY A 336 -8.27 -11.36 -12.44
C GLY A 336 -7.50 -12.66 -12.31
N SER A 337 -7.33 -13.21 -11.10
CA SER A 337 -6.60 -14.47 -10.91
C SER A 337 -7.42 -15.73 -11.17
N VAL A 338 -8.75 -15.65 -11.17
CA VAL A 338 -9.64 -16.82 -11.24
C VAL A 338 -9.81 -17.30 -12.68
N GLU A 339 -9.30 -18.49 -12.95
CA GLU A 339 -9.44 -19.21 -14.22
C GLU A 339 -10.38 -20.40 -14.04
N ILE A 340 -11.46 -20.44 -14.83
CA ILE A 340 -12.47 -21.50 -14.76
C ILE A 340 -12.41 -22.36 -16.02
N GLU A 341 -12.31 -23.66 -15.81
CA GLU A 341 -12.53 -24.69 -16.83
C GLU A 341 -13.85 -25.40 -16.55
N VAL A 342 -14.61 -25.62 -17.62
CA VAL A 342 -15.81 -26.45 -17.58
C VAL A 342 -15.49 -27.71 -18.38
N ARG A 343 -15.33 -28.82 -17.66
CA ARG A 343 -14.94 -30.09 -18.25
C ARG A 343 -16.17 -30.96 -18.47
N VAL A 344 -16.34 -31.44 -19.69
CA VAL A 344 -17.43 -32.35 -20.06
C VAL A 344 -16.83 -33.71 -20.35
N ASP A 345 -17.46 -34.77 -19.88
CA ASP A 345 -17.08 -36.14 -20.21
C ASP A 345 -17.37 -36.42 -21.71
N PRO A 346 -16.35 -36.63 -22.56
CA PRO A 346 -16.54 -36.83 -23.99
C PRO A 346 -17.31 -38.10 -24.34
N GLU A 347 -17.42 -39.08 -23.43
CA GLU A 347 -18.22 -40.29 -23.67
C GLU A 347 -19.73 -40.06 -23.46
N ARG A 348 -20.12 -38.98 -22.77
CA ARG A 348 -21.52 -38.64 -22.45
C ARG A 348 -22.09 -37.52 -23.31
N ASP A 349 -21.26 -36.80 -24.07
CA ASP A 349 -21.64 -35.64 -24.87
C ASP A 349 -21.93 -36.06 -26.33
N LEU A 350 -23.21 -36.12 -26.70
CA LEU A 350 -23.67 -36.54 -28.04
C LEU A 350 -23.62 -35.42 -29.09
N ASP A 351 -23.23 -34.19 -28.72
CA ASP A 351 -23.19 -33.03 -29.62
C ASP A 351 -21.74 -32.51 -29.85
N PRO A 352 -21.17 -32.64 -31.05
CA PRO A 352 -19.82 -32.13 -31.32
C PRO A 352 -19.68 -30.59 -31.24
N ALA A 353 -20.79 -29.83 -31.14
CA ALA A 353 -20.77 -28.38 -30.91
C ALA A 353 -20.57 -27.97 -29.43
N THR A 354 -20.88 -28.86 -28.46
CA THR A 354 -20.55 -28.69 -27.03
C THR A 354 -19.08 -29.00 -26.75
N THR A 355 -18.51 -29.98 -27.44
CA THR A 355 -17.12 -30.48 -27.26
C THR A 355 -16.01 -29.59 -27.83
N SER A 356 -16.33 -28.41 -28.40
CA SER A 356 -15.29 -27.47 -28.81
C SER A 356 -14.53 -26.99 -27.56
N PRO A 357 -13.19 -27.09 -27.48
CA PRO A 357 -12.39 -26.77 -26.29
C PRO A 357 -12.24 -25.27 -26.04
N ALA A 358 -13.16 -24.43 -26.56
CA ALA A 358 -13.07 -22.99 -26.41
C ALA A 358 -13.16 -22.61 -24.92
N PRO A 359 -12.16 -21.88 -24.39
CA PRO A 359 -12.10 -21.56 -22.98
C PRO A 359 -13.27 -20.66 -22.58
N TRP A 360 -13.77 -20.86 -21.37
CA TRP A 360 -14.69 -19.91 -20.76
C TRP A 360 -13.91 -18.62 -20.44
N ARG A 361 -14.52 -17.48 -20.72
CA ARG A 361 -13.88 -16.17 -20.55
C ARG A 361 -14.55 -15.40 -19.42
N ARG A 362 -13.74 -14.88 -18.51
CA ARG A 362 -14.19 -13.97 -17.47
C ARG A 362 -14.67 -12.65 -18.07
N VAL A 363 -15.85 -12.21 -17.64
CA VAL A 363 -16.42 -10.88 -17.94
C VAL A 363 -16.85 -10.19 -16.65
N ASP A 364 -17.02 -8.87 -16.70
CA ASP A 364 -17.47 -8.08 -15.53
C ASP A 364 -18.98 -8.22 -15.27
N ASP A 365 -19.74 -8.42 -16.34
CA ASP A 365 -21.18 -8.70 -16.35
C ASP A 365 -21.60 -9.38 -17.67
N PHE A 366 -22.84 -9.88 -17.71
CA PHE A 366 -23.40 -10.54 -18.89
C PHE A 366 -24.16 -9.62 -19.87
N LEU A 367 -24.16 -8.30 -19.68
CA LEU A 367 -25.00 -7.39 -20.48
C LEU A 367 -24.65 -7.42 -21.98
N ALA A 368 -23.38 -7.62 -22.31
CA ALA A 368 -22.89 -7.75 -23.68
C ALA A 368 -22.82 -9.20 -24.19
N SER A 369 -23.13 -10.19 -23.34
CA SER A 369 -23.05 -11.61 -23.67
C SER A 369 -24.24 -12.07 -24.50
N ARG A 370 -23.97 -12.90 -25.50
CA ARG A 370 -24.95 -13.58 -26.34
C ARG A 370 -25.25 -14.99 -25.78
N PRO A 371 -26.36 -15.65 -26.21
CA PRO A 371 -26.74 -16.99 -25.75
C PRO A 371 -25.63 -18.07 -25.85
N GLY A 372 -24.76 -17.97 -26.86
CA GLY A 372 -23.68 -18.94 -27.10
C GLY A 372 -22.35 -18.58 -26.45
N ASP A 373 -22.23 -17.40 -25.84
CA ASP A 373 -20.95 -16.92 -25.31
C ASP A 373 -20.60 -17.65 -24.01
N ARG A 374 -19.42 -18.28 -23.98
CA ARG A 374 -18.90 -19.01 -22.82
C ARG A 374 -18.32 -18.02 -21.82
N HIS A 375 -19.19 -17.30 -21.12
CA HIS A 375 -18.81 -16.26 -20.19
C HIS A 375 -19.12 -16.66 -18.75
N TYR A 376 -18.25 -16.27 -17.83
CA TYR A 376 -18.51 -16.35 -16.39
C TYR A 376 -18.15 -15.04 -15.72
N THR A 377 -18.81 -14.75 -14.61
CA THR A 377 -18.48 -13.59 -13.74
C THR A 377 -17.91 -14.09 -12.43
N VAL A 378 -17.06 -13.26 -11.79
CA VAL A 378 -16.49 -13.58 -10.48
C VAL A 378 -16.70 -12.40 -9.54
N ASP A 379 -17.33 -12.67 -8.40
CA ASP A 379 -17.32 -11.77 -7.25
C ASP A 379 -16.06 -12.02 -6.43
N VAL A 380 -15.11 -11.09 -6.53
CA VAL A 380 -13.78 -11.20 -5.91
C VAL A 380 -13.81 -11.17 -4.37
N ALA A 381 -14.87 -10.62 -3.79
CA ALA A 381 -15.00 -10.51 -2.34
C ALA A 381 -15.50 -11.82 -1.72
N THR A 382 -16.49 -12.43 -2.37
CA THR A 382 -17.17 -13.64 -1.88
C THR A 382 -16.66 -14.93 -2.50
N GLY A 383 -15.85 -14.84 -3.57
CA GLY A 383 -15.41 -15.99 -4.35
C GLY A 383 -16.55 -16.64 -5.16
N ALA A 384 -17.66 -15.93 -5.39
CA ALA A 384 -18.78 -16.47 -6.16
C ALA A 384 -18.47 -16.43 -7.67
N VAL A 385 -18.55 -17.57 -8.32
CA VAL A 385 -18.47 -17.74 -9.77
C VAL A 385 -19.89 -17.94 -10.27
N SER A 386 -20.32 -17.19 -11.27
CA SER A 386 -21.67 -17.31 -11.84
C SER A 386 -21.62 -17.45 -13.35
N PHE A 387 -22.62 -18.13 -13.90
CA PHE A 387 -22.81 -18.36 -15.32
C PHE A 387 -24.09 -17.69 -15.84
N GLY A 388 -24.25 -17.66 -17.16
CA GLY A 388 -25.39 -17.00 -17.81
C GLY A 388 -26.70 -17.75 -17.67
N ASP A 389 -27.78 -17.12 -18.12
CA ASP A 389 -29.15 -17.65 -18.12
C ASP A 389 -29.54 -18.36 -19.44
N GLY A 390 -28.59 -18.52 -20.36
CA GLY A 390 -28.82 -19.05 -21.72
C GLY A 390 -29.36 -18.01 -22.71
N ARG A 391 -29.73 -16.80 -22.26
CA ARG A 391 -30.03 -15.64 -23.11
C ARG A 391 -28.85 -14.66 -23.15
N ARG A 392 -28.18 -14.49 -22.01
CA ARG A 392 -27.02 -13.64 -21.77
C ARG A 392 -25.91 -14.50 -21.18
N GLY A 393 -25.10 -15.06 -22.07
CA GLY A 393 -24.10 -16.06 -21.72
C GLY A 393 -24.70 -17.47 -21.71
N ARG A 394 -23.84 -18.44 -22.02
CA ARG A 394 -24.17 -19.85 -22.11
C ARG A 394 -24.30 -20.46 -20.71
N ILE A 395 -25.23 -21.40 -20.56
CA ILE A 395 -25.34 -22.26 -19.37
C ILE A 395 -24.33 -23.41 -19.51
N PRO A 396 -23.56 -23.77 -18.47
CA PRO A 396 -22.73 -24.96 -18.52
C PRO A 396 -23.56 -26.21 -18.84
N PRO A 397 -23.03 -27.18 -19.61
CA PRO A 397 -23.75 -28.42 -19.89
C PRO A 397 -24.03 -29.21 -18.61
N VAL A 398 -25.14 -29.94 -18.58
CA VAL A 398 -25.48 -30.86 -17.48
C VAL A 398 -24.33 -31.85 -17.26
N ASP A 399 -24.06 -32.18 -16.00
CA ASP A 399 -22.97 -33.06 -15.52
C ASP A 399 -21.55 -32.54 -15.82
N ALA A 400 -21.40 -31.34 -16.37
CA ALA A 400 -20.07 -30.75 -16.57
C ALA A 400 -19.44 -30.40 -15.21
N GLU A 401 -18.17 -30.76 -15.04
CA GLU A 401 -17.39 -30.38 -13.86
C GLU A 401 -16.94 -28.93 -13.99
N ILE A 402 -17.22 -28.13 -12.96
CA ILE A 402 -16.78 -26.75 -12.86
C ILE A 402 -15.52 -26.71 -12.00
N ILE A 403 -14.39 -26.39 -12.62
CA ILE A 403 -13.08 -26.46 -11.98
C ILE A 403 -12.44 -25.07 -12.01
N ALA A 404 -11.99 -24.59 -10.86
CA ALA A 404 -11.07 -23.47 -10.80
C ALA A 404 -9.65 -23.98 -11.02
N VAL A 405 -9.15 -23.84 -12.25
CA VAL A 405 -7.82 -24.31 -12.67
C VAL A 405 -6.73 -23.64 -11.85
N ALA A 406 -6.87 -22.33 -11.65
CA ALA A 406 -6.03 -21.55 -10.77
C ALA A 406 -6.80 -20.35 -10.24
N TYR A 407 -6.54 -20.00 -8.99
CA TYR A 407 -6.85 -18.68 -8.45
C TYR A 407 -5.90 -18.32 -7.31
N ARG A 408 -5.77 -17.02 -7.04
CA ARG A 408 -4.98 -16.53 -5.90
C ARG A 408 -5.93 -15.93 -4.86
N HIS A 409 -5.72 -16.23 -3.60
CA HIS A 409 -6.51 -15.67 -2.49
C HIS A 409 -5.60 -15.06 -1.42
N GLY A 410 -6.17 -14.18 -0.59
CA GLY A 410 -5.43 -13.48 0.46
C GLY A 410 -5.53 -11.96 0.32
N GLY A 411 -4.48 -11.28 0.77
CA GLY A 411 -4.43 -9.83 0.90
C GLY A 411 -5.14 -9.31 2.14
N GLY A 412 -5.28 -7.98 2.20
CA GLY A 412 -5.75 -7.28 3.39
C GLY A 412 -4.64 -6.51 4.11
N ALA A 413 -5.04 -5.70 5.08
CA ALA A 413 -4.13 -4.88 5.86
C ALA A 413 -3.21 -5.71 6.77
N ALA A 414 -3.61 -6.94 7.12
CA ALA A 414 -2.80 -7.89 7.88
C ALA A 414 -1.51 -8.32 7.15
N GLY A 415 -1.47 -8.17 5.83
CA GLY A 415 -0.26 -8.38 5.03
C GLY A 415 0.85 -7.36 5.29
N ASN A 416 0.55 -6.22 5.91
CA ASN A 416 1.54 -5.18 6.17
C ASN A 416 2.37 -5.52 7.44
N VAL A 417 3.41 -6.32 7.26
CA VAL A 417 4.29 -6.79 8.35
C VAL A 417 5.59 -5.99 8.41
N PRO A 418 6.20 -5.78 9.60
CA PRO A 418 7.43 -5.02 9.71
C PRO A 418 8.64 -5.71 9.06
N ALA A 419 9.75 -4.98 8.91
CA ALA A 419 11.02 -5.55 8.46
C ALA A 419 11.46 -6.69 9.40
N GLY A 420 11.98 -7.77 8.84
CA GLY A 420 12.45 -8.95 9.56
C GLY A 420 11.34 -9.87 10.09
N ALA A 421 10.07 -9.64 9.75
CA ALA A 421 8.94 -10.43 10.23
C ALA A 421 8.68 -11.72 9.40
N ILE A 422 9.02 -11.72 8.11
CA ILE A 422 8.86 -12.89 7.23
C ILE A 422 10.08 -13.79 7.45
N THR A 423 9.93 -14.86 8.22
CA THR A 423 11.06 -15.74 8.61
C THR A 423 10.77 -17.23 8.45
N THR A 424 9.50 -17.62 8.38
CA THR A 424 9.09 -19.02 8.32
C THR A 424 9.04 -19.50 6.87
N LEU A 425 9.79 -20.54 6.52
CA LEU A 425 9.67 -21.23 5.24
C LEU A 425 8.54 -22.26 5.33
N LEU A 426 7.53 -22.16 4.46
CA LEU A 426 6.44 -23.15 4.38
C LEU A 426 6.70 -24.19 3.29
N SER A 427 7.32 -23.78 2.19
CA SER A 427 7.82 -24.71 1.16
C SER A 427 9.15 -25.34 1.58
N GLU A 428 9.33 -26.62 1.26
CA GLU A 428 10.61 -27.30 1.44
C GLU A 428 11.60 -26.83 0.36
N LEU A 429 12.69 -26.17 0.78
CA LEU A 429 13.71 -25.61 -0.10
C LEU A 429 15.09 -26.18 0.25
N PRO A 430 15.53 -27.26 -0.43
CA PRO A 430 16.85 -27.84 -0.19
C PRO A 430 17.98 -26.81 -0.40
N GLY A 431 18.84 -26.66 0.61
CA GLY A 431 19.98 -25.74 0.55
C GLY A 431 19.64 -24.27 0.82
N VAL A 432 18.46 -23.95 1.35
CA VAL A 432 18.12 -22.62 1.88
C VAL A 432 18.14 -22.69 3.41
N ASP A 433 18.93 -21.83 4.05
CA ASP A 433 19.07 -21.80 5.50
C ASP A 433 18.06 -20.86 6.17
N ALA A 434 17.67 -19.76 5.51
CA ALA A 434 16.74 -18.77 6.05
C ALA A 434 16.10 -17.90 4.96
N ALA A 435 15.02 -17.21 5.31
CA ALA A 435 14.42 -16.12 4.55
C ALA A 435 14.17 -14.91 5.46
N THR A 436 14.32 -13.70 4.91
CA THR A 436 13.99 -12.47 5.64
C THR A 436 13.59 -11.33 4.71
N ASN A 437 12.62 -10.50 5.13
CA ASN A 437 12.33 -9.24 4.45
C ASN A 437 13.14 -8.10 5.07
N LEU A 438 13.96 -7.41 4.28
CA LEU A 438 14.79 -6.32 4.79
C LEU A 438 14.00 -5.02 5.00
N ARG A 439 12.86 -4.88 4.32
CA ARG A 439 11.91 -3.78 4.45
C ARG A 439 10.54 -4.29 4.87
N PRO A 440 9.70 -3.44 5.49
CA PRO A 440 8.31 -3.80 5.76
C PRO A 440 7.59 -4.24 4.48
N ALA A 441 6.69 -5.21 4.61
CA ALA A 441 5.70 -5.47 3.58
C ALA A 441 4.67 -4.34 3.59
N THR A 442 4.28 -3.84 2.41
CA THR A 442 3.37 -2.70 2.32
C THR A 442 2.34 -2.88 1.20
N GLY A 443 1.36 -1.97 1.10
CA GLY A 443 0.35 -1.97 0.04
C GLY A 443 -0.85 -2.87 0.30
N GLY A 444 -0.84 -3.69 1.35
CA GLY A 444 -1.99 -4.50 1.75
C GLY A 444 -3.12 -3.62 2.26
N ALA A 445 -4.34 -3.87 1.79
CA ALA A 445 -5.53 -3.12 2.20
C ALA A 445 -6.76 -4.04 2.26
N ASP A 446 -7.58 -3.89 3.29
CA ASP A 446 -8.83 -4.64 3.40
C ASP A 446 -9.84 -4.21 2.34
N GLN A 447 -10.83 -5.06 2.10
CA GLN A 447 -11.96 -4.72 1.24
C GLN A 447 -12.64 -3.44 1.75
N GLN A 448 -12.99 -2.55 0.83
CA GLN A 448 -13.68 -1.32 1.18
C GLN A 448 -15.01 -1.62 1.88
N SER A 449 -15.21 -1.03 3.06
CA SER A 449 -16.48 -1.15 3.78
C SER A 449 -17.61 -0.44 3.02
N LEU A 450 -18.85 -0.93 3.18
CA LEU A 450 -20.03 -0.26 2.61
C LEU A 450 -20.20 1.16 3.16
N ALA A 451 -19.88 1.39 4.43
CA ALA A 451 -19.95 2.71 5.05
C ALA A 451 -19.00 3.71 4.35
N ASP A 452 -17.79 3.27 4.01
CA ASP A 452 -16.83 4.08 3.27
C ASP A 452 -17.27 4.31 1.83
N LEU A 453 -17.77 3.28 1.15
CA LEU A 453 -18.29 3.42 -0.21
C LEU A 453 -19.46 4.43 -0.24
N ARG A 454 -20.39 4.37 0.72
CA ARG A 454 -21.47 5.36 0.87
C ARG A 454 -20.93 6.78 1.06
N ARG A 455 -19.82 6.95 1.80
CA ARG A 455 -19.17 8.25 2.02
C ARG A 455 -18.51 8.79 0.75
N GLU A 456 -17.92 7.91 -0.06
CA GLU A 456 -17.25 8.26 -1.32
C GLU A 456 -18.21 8.43 -2.50
N ALA A 457 -19.33 7.70 -2.51
CA ALA A 457 -20.27 7.62 -3.62
C ALA A 457 -20.71 9.00 -4.19
N PRO A 458 -21.04 10.02 -3.38
CA PRO A 458 -21.40 11.33 -3.91
C PRO A 458 -20.29 11.98 -4.75
N ALA A 459 -19.01 11.77 -4.37
CA ALA A 459 -17.87 12.26 -5.13
C ALA A 459 -17.70 11.47 -6.43
N LEU A 460 -17.77 10.13 -6.35
CA LEU A 460 -17.68 9.23 -7.51
C LEU A 460 -18.73 9.56 -8.59
N LEU A 461 -19.98 9.78 -8.16
CA LEU A 461 -21.08 10.17 -9.06
C LEU A 461 -20.91 11.58 -9.64
N ARG A 462 -20.28 12.50 -8.89
CA ARG A 462 -20.04 13.87 -9.36
C ARG A 462 -18.98 13.91 -10.46
N HIS A 463 -17.85 13.24 -10.25
CA HIS A 463 -16.73 13.31 -11.18
C HIS A 463 -16.88 12.32 -12.36
N GLN A 464 -17.71 11.28 -12.23
CA GLN A 464 -18.00 10.29 -13.28
C GLN A 464 -16.72 9.73 -13.93
N ASN A 465 -15.79 9.30 -13.10
CA ASN A 465 -14.49 8.77 -13.52
C ASN A 465 -13.60 9.76 -14.35
N ARG A 466 -13.78 11.08 -14.18
CA ARG A 466 -12.93 12.12 -14.82
C ARG A 466 -12.34 13.08 -13.80
N ALA A 467 -11.11 13.53 -14.01
CA ALA A 467 -10.41 14.49 -13.17
C ALA A 467 -10.49 15.91 -13.76
N VAL A 468 -11.51 16.67 -13.38
CA VAL A 468 -11.78 18.02 -13.92
C VAL A 468 -11.43 19.11 -12.92
N THR A 469 -11.98 19.02 -11.71
CA THR A 469 -11.74 19.99 -10.63
C THR A 469 -10.66 19.48 -9.67
N ALA A 470 -10.05 20.38 -8.88
CA ALA A 470 -9.08 19.98 -7.85
C ALA A 470 -9.66 18.96 -6.85
N ALA A 471 -10.96 19.04 -6.55
CA ALA A 471 -11.64 18.07 -5.70
C ALA A 471 -11.74 16.69 -6.37
N ASP A 472 -11.88 16.63 -7.69
CA ASP A 472 -11.94 15.36 -8.43
C ASP A 472 -10.57 14.68 -8.45
N TYR A 473 -9.49 15.41 -8.73
CA TYR A 473 -8.11 14.89 -8.64
C TYR A 473 -7.82 14.35 -7.23
N ALA A 474 -8.18 15.10 -6.19
CA ALA A 474 -7.99 14.66 -4.80
C ALA A 474 -8.87 13.45 -4.44
N ALA A 475 -10.09 13.34 -4.96
CA ALA A 475 -10.96 12.19 -4.74
C ALA A 475 -10.41 10.93 -5.43
N LEU A 476 -10.01 11.02 -6.68
CA LEU A 476 -9.42 9.92 -7.45
C LEU A 476 -8.09 9.46 -6.85
N ALA A 477 -7.22 10.38 -6.43
CA ALA A 477 -5.96 10.02 -5.77
C ALA A 477 -6.19 9.29 -4.44
N ARG A 478 -7.20 9.68 -3.65
CA ARG A 478 -7.58 8.98 -2.40
C ARG A 478 -8.22 7.62 -2.63
N ALA A 479 -8.69 7.35 -3.85
CA ALA A 479 -9.19 6.03 -4.22
C ALA A 479 -8.05 5.04 -4.52
N VAL A 480 -6.80 5.51 -4.62
CA VAL A 480 -5.63 4.63 -4.74
C VAL A 480 -5.29 4.07 -3.35
N PRO A 481 -5.22 2.75 -3.17
CA PRO A 481 -4.84 2.15 -1.90
C PRO A 481 -3.42 2.52 -1.48
N GLY A 482 -3.20 2.63 -0.17
CA GLY A 482 -1.96 3.18 0.39
C GLY A 482 -1.93 4.71 0.45
N VAL A 483 -2.92 5.42 -0.11
CA VAL A 483 -3.09 6.87 0.06
C VAL A 483 -4.00 7.15 1.26
N ALA A 484 -3.46 7.76 2.32
CA ALA A 484 -4.27 8.24 3.45
C ALA A 484 -5.07 9.50 3.06
N ASP A 485 -4.42 10.42 2.36
CA ASP A 485 -5.05 11.65 1.90
C ASP A 485 -4.36 12.26 0.68
N ALA A 486 -5.08 13.13 -0.02
CA ALA A 486 -4.53 13.86 -1.17
C ALA A 486 -5.20 15.23 -1.34
N VAL A 487 -4.42 16.19 -1.86
CA VAL A 487 -4.91 17.51 -2.27
C VAL A 487 -4.35 17.86 -3.64
N ALA A 488 -5.17 18.46 -4.50
CA ALA A 488 -4.71 18.92 -5.81
C ALA A 488 -4.54 20.44 -5.82
N LEU A 489 -3.44 20.89 -6.40
CA LEU A 489 -3.07 22.29 -6.54
C LEU A 489 -3.20 22.68 -8.02
N PRO A 490 -4.25 23.43 -8.38
CA PRO A 490 -4.39 23.94 -9.75
C PRO A 490 -3.38 25.05 -10.01
N LEU A 491 -2.92 25.15 -11.26
CA LEU A 491 -1.94 26.14 -11.73
C LEU A 491 -0.57 26.03 -11.04
N ALA A 492 -0.25 24.88 -10.45
CA ALA A 492 0.99 24.67 -9.71
C ALA A 492 1.93 23.78 -10.52
N HIS A 493 3.08 24.33 -10.90
CA HIS A 493 4.16 23.59 -11.55
C HIS A 493 5.33 23.38 -10.55
N PRO A 494 5.85 22.15 -10.39
CA PRO A 494 6.91 21.87 -9.42
C PRO A 494 8.23 22.62 -9.66
N GLU A 495 8.60 22.85 -10.92
CA GLU A 495 9.83 23.57 -11.29
C GLU A 495 9.68 25.10 -11.24
N HIS A 496 8.45 25.61 -11.08
CA HIS A 496 8.14 27.05 -10.98
C HIS A 496 7.35 27.33 -9.69
N PRO A 497 7.94 27.08 -8.50
CA PRO A 497 7.24 27.20 -7.23
C PRO A 497 6.80 28.65 -6.95
N GLY A 498 5.50 28.82 -6.64
CA GLY A 498 4.90 30.14 -6.36
C GLY A 498 4.36 30.87 -7.59
N GLU A 499 4.70 30.41 -8.79
CA GLU A 499 4.17 30.94 -10.03
C GLU A 499 2.91 30.17 -10.46
N LYS A 500 1.97 30.87 -11.11
CA LYS A 500 0.77 30.25 -11.66
C LYS A 500 1.04 29.84 -13.10
N VAL A 501 1.15 28.53 -13.33
CA VAL A 501 1.40 27.96 -14.66
C VAL A 501 0.09 27.38 -15.22
N PRO A 502 -0.49 27.97 -16.29
CA PRO A 502 -1.69 27.43 -16.93
C PRO A 502 -1.47 25.99 -17.42
N GLY A 503 -2.51 25.15 -17.28
CA GLY A 503 -2.44 23.75 -17.71
C GLY A 503 -1.72 22.81 -16.74
N ALA A 504 -1.02 23.32 -15.71
CA ALA A 504 -0.36 22.48 -14.71
C ALA A 504 -1.26 22.16 -13.51
N VAL A 505 -1.29 20.90 -13.09
CA VAL A 505 -1.94 20.44 -11.85
C VAL A 505 -0.95 19.58 -11.08
N THR A 506 -0.69 19.95 -9.83
CA THR A 506 0.14 19.15 -8.92
C THR A 506 -0.72 18.52 -7.84
N VAL A 507 -0.74 17.19 -7.77
CA VAL A 507 -1.39 16.41 -6.71
C VAL A 507 -0.38 16.07 -5.63
N VAL A 508 -0.71 16.41 -4.39
CA VAL A 508 0.08 16.12 -3.21
C VAL A 508 -0.54 14.91 -2.52
N VAL A 509 0.25 13.86 -2.32
CA VAL A 509 -0.20 12.56 -1.80
C VAL A 509 0.46 12.26 -0.46
N VAL A 510 -0.33 11.86 0.52
CA VAL A 510 0.12 11.43 1.85
C VAL A 510 -0.05 9.92 1.95
N ALA A 511 1.04 9.21 2.27
CA ALA A 511 1.00 7.76 2.41
C ALA A 511 0.24 7.34 3.68
N ASP A 512 -0.35 6.15 3.65
CA ASP A 512 -1.02 5.54 4.81
C ASP A 512 -0.02 4.70 5.63
N THR A 513 0.89 5.38 6.34
CA THR A 513 1.99 4.77 7.10
C THR A 513 2.06 5.32 8.53
N ASP A 514 2.73 4.59 9.44
CA ASP A 514 3.00 5.07 10.82
C ASP A 514 4.23 5.98 10.93
N ASP A 515 4.92 6.24 9.81
CA ASP A 515 6.07 7.14 9.77
C ASP A 515 5.73 8.55 10.28
N ALA A 516 6.65 9.16 11.03
CA ALA A 516 6.52 10.54 11.51
C ALA A 516 6.34 11.56 10.36
N GLN A 517 6.85 11.23 9.18
CA GLN A 517 6.63 11.95 7.93
C GLN A 517 6.13 10.96 6.86
N PRO A 518 4.81 10.77 6.71
CA PRO A 518 4.22 9.77 5.80
C PRO A 518 4.35 10.21 4.33
N LYS A 519 5.54 9.99 3.77
CA LYS A 519 5.86 10.31 2.36
C LYS A 519 5.51 9.11 1.48
N PRO A 520 4.91 9.34 0.30
CA PRO A 520 4.65 8.26 -0.65
C PRO A 520 5.96 7.73 -1.23
N GLY A 521 6.11 6.40 -1.21
CA GLY A 521 7.17 5.70 -1.94
C GLY A 521 6.99 5.79 -3.45
N HIS A 522 7.97 5.28 -4.20
CA HIS A 522 7.96 5.34 -5.66
C HIS A 522 6.72 4.66 -6.27
N ASP A 523 6.35 3.49 -5.75
CA ASP A 523 5.28 2.67 -6.33
C ASP A 523 3.90 3.27 -6.06
N LEU A 524 3.72 3.86 -4.87
CA LEU A 524 2.49 4.59 -4.56
C LEU A 524 2.33 5.81 -5.48
N VAL A 525 3.40 6.56 -5.75
CA VAL A 525 3.37 7.68 -6.70
C VAL A 525 3.05 7.18 -8.12
N ALA A 526 3.64 6.06 -8.54
CA ALA A 526 3.37 5.47 -9.85
C ALA A 526 1.91 4.99 -9.98
N ALA A 527 1.36 4.34 -8.95
CA ALA A 527 -0.03 3.92 -8.89
C ALA A 527 -1.00 5.12 -8.97
N VAL A 528 -0.70 6.21 -8.25
CA VAL A 528 -1.51 7.45 -8.35
C VAL A 528 -1.43 8.07 -9.74
N CYS A 529 -0.24 8.09 -10.37
CA CYS A 529 -0.13 8.54 -11.76
C CYS A 529 -0.96 7.66 -12.71
N ALA A 530 -0.86 6.33 -12.59
CA ALA A 530 -1.60 5.39 -13.43
C ALA A 530 -3.13 5.54 -13.27
N GLU A 531 -3.60 5.90 -12.08
CA GLU A 531 -5.02 6.17 -11.84
C GLU A 531 -5.47 7.53 -12.41
N LEU A 532 -4.68 8.59 -12.27
CA LEU A 532 -5.09 9.92 -12.68
C LEU A 532 -4.90 10.21 -14.17
N GLU A 533 -3.86 9.65 -14.79
CA GLU A 533 -3.47 9.92 -16.17
C GLU A 533 -4.56 9.61 -17.22
N PRO A 534 -5.25 8.45 -17.22
CA PRO A 534 -6.33 8.19 -18.19
C PRO A 534 -7.58 9.05 -17.94
N ARG A 535 -7.65 9.77 -16.81
CA ARG A 535 -8.85 10.50 -16.36
C ARG A 535 -8.68 12.03 -16.43
N ARG A 536 -7.46 12.54 -16.64
CA ARG A 536 -7.20 13.98 -16.75
C ARG A 536 -7.76 14.58 -18.04
N LEU A 537 -7.90 15.90 -18.07
CA LEU A 537 -8.20 16.62 -19.30
C LEU A 537 -6.99 16.60 -20.25
N VAL A 538 -7.28 16.57 -21.55
CA VAL A 538 -6.27 16.71 -22.61
C VAL A 538 -5.52 18.03 -22.43
N ALA A 539 -4.21 18.01 -22.68
CA ALA A 539 -3.29 19.14 -22.49
C ALA A 539 -3.07 19.61 -21.03
N THR A 540 -3.58 18.90 -20.02
CA THR A 540 -3.18 19.12 -18.63
C THR A 540 -1.86 18.42 -18.33
N GLU A 541 -0.86 19.16 -17.85
CA GLU A 541 0.35 18.60 -17.26
C GLU A 541 0.08 18.18 -15.82
N LEU A 542 0.14 16.89 -15.56
CA LEU A 542 -0.13 16.31 -14.25
C LEU A 542 1.17 15.96 -13.54
N TYR A 543 1.29 16.38 -12.28
CA TYR A 543 2.39 16.07 -11.40
C TYR A 543 1.90 15.44 -10.09
N VAL A 544 2.65 14.50 -9.51
CA VAL A 544 2.39 13.91 -8.20
C VAL A 544 3.61 14.09 -7.30
N ARG A 545 3.43 14.54 -6.06
CA ARG A 545 4.53 14.76 -5.10
C ARG A 545 4.15 14.44 -3.65
N ALA A 546 5.15 14.30 -2.80
CA ALA A 546 4.98 14.25 -1.35
C ALA A 546 4.60 15.62 -0.75
N PRO A 547 3.92 15.65 0.41
CA PRO A 547 3.69 16.88 1.17
C PRO A 547 5.01 17.45 1.71
N GLY A 548 5.03 18.77 1.93
CA GLY A 548 6.04 19.41 2.75
C GLY A 548 5.69 19.21 4.23
N PHE A 549 6.70 19.04 5.08
CA PHE A 549 6.50 18.95 6.53
C PHE A 549 7.08 20.17 7.21
N VAL A 550 6.30 20.78 8.10
CA VAL A 550 6.73 21.89 8.96
C VAL A 550 6.78 21.35 10.37
N GLU A 551 8.00 21.18 10.88
CA GLU A 551 8.21 20.70 12.25
C GLU A 551 7.78 21.74 13.26
N VAL A 552 7.02 21.31 14.26
CA VAL A 552 6.62 22.13 15.40
C VAL A 552 7.26 21.57 16.65
N ALA A 553 8.13 22.35 17.27
CA ALA A 553 8.76 22.01 18.54
C ALA A 553 8.12 22.82 19.67
N VAL A 554 8.09 22.21 20.85
CA VAL A 554 7.40 22.73 22.03
C VAL A 554 8.34 22.67 23.22
N GLU A 555 8.52 23.81 23.86
CA GLU A 555 9.19 23.90 25.17
C GLU A 555 8.15 24.30 26.21
N ALA A 556 7.94 23.45 27.20
CA ALA A 556 6.91 23.67 28.21
C ALA A 556 7.42 23.39 29.62
N ALA A 557 6.97 24.21 30.57
CA ALA A 557 7.12 23.97 32.00
C ALA A 557 5.73 23.73 32.60
N LEU A 558 5.51 22.51 33.09
CA LEU A 558 4.23 22.06 33.63
C LEU A 558 4.30 21.97 35.16
N LEU A 559 3.27 22.46 35.83
CA LEU A 559 3.05 22.20 37.25
C LEU A 559 2.18 20.96 37.39
N VAL A 560 2.65 19.98 38.14
CA VAL A 560 1.99 18.68 38.28
C VAL A 560 1.28 18.58 39.65
N GLU A 561 0.18 17.83 39.71
CA GLU A 561 -0.52 17.55 40.96
C GLU A 561 0.38 16.78 41.97
N ARG A 562 0.19 17.01 43.27
CA ARG A 562 1.10 16.48 44.32
C ARG A 562 1.14 14.95 44.38
N HIS A 563 0.08 14.26 43.95
CA HIS A 563 -0.03 12.80 44.01
C HIS A 563 0.46 12.11 42.73
N ASP A 564 0.70 12.87 41.66
CA ASP A 564 1.15 12.34 40.37
C ASP A 564 2.69 12.39 40.26
N ARG A 565 3.23 11.39 39.56
CA ARG A 565 4.67 11.34 39.27
C ARG A 565 4.99 12.19 38.05
N GLY A 566 5.87 13.18 38.22
CA GLY A 566 6.24 14.13 37.17
C GLY A 566 6.77 13.49 35.89
N ASP A 567 7.54 12.40 35.96
CA ASP A 567 8.05 11.69 34.79
C ASP A 567 6.96 11.00 33.96
N VAL A 568 5.89 10.53 34.62
CA VAL A 568 4.73 9.91 33.96
C VAL A 568 3.89 10.97 33.28
N VAL A 569 3.64 12.08 33.97
CA VAL A 569 2.90 13.23 33.41
C VAL A 569 3.66 13.85 32.24
N ARG A 570 4.99 13.98 32.35
CA ARG A 570 5.85 14.43 31.24
C ARG A 570 5.69 13.55 30.01
N ARG A 571 5.87 12.23 30.14
CA ARG A 571 5.73 11.29 29.01
C ARG A 571 4.33 11.31 28.40
N ARG A 572 3.29 11.44 29.24
CA ARG A 572 1.90 11.58 28.77
C ARG A 572 1.70 12.88 28.00
N ALA A 573 2.26 13.99 28.49
CA ALA A 573 2.20 15.28 27.82
C ALA A 573 2.94 15.26 26.48
N GLU A 574 4.14 14.70 26.42
CA GLU A 574 4.92 14.49 25.19
C GLU A 574 4.10 13.69 24.17
N SER A 575 3.62 12.49 24.56
CA SER A 575 2.80 11.64 23.69
C SER A 575 1.49 12.31 23.22
N THR A 576 0.89 13.16 24.06
CA THR A 576 -0.32 13.93 23.70
C THR A 576 0.00 15.01 22.66
N VAL A 577 1.12 15.71 22.81
CA VAL A 577 1.60 16.71 21.84
C VAL A 577 1.96 16.03 20.53
N ASP A 578 2.71 14.93 20.57
CA ASP A 578 3.08 14.14 19.38
C ASP A 578 1.83 13.68 18.63
N SER A 579 0.83 13.15 19.34
CA SER A 579 -0.43 12.69 18.76
C SER A 579 -1.26 13.85 18.16
N PHE A 580 -1.21 15.05 18.74
CA PHE A 580 -1.90 16.22 18.20
C PHE A 580 -1.21 16.80 16.97
N LEU A 581 0.13 16.79 16.95
CA LEU A 581 0.96 17.25 15.85
C LEU A 581 1.17 16.17 14.77
N ALA A 582 0.71 14.95 15.00
CA ALA A 582 0.79 13.87 14.04
C ALA A 582 0.09 14.28 12.72
N PRO A 583 0.76 14.11 11.57
CA PRO A 583 0.23 14.54 10.26
C PRO A 583 -1.04 13.79 9.88
N LEU A 584 -1.16 12.53 10.34
CA LEU A 584 -2.32 11.68 10.16
C LEU A 584 -3.13 11.56 11.45
N GLN A 585 -4.45 11.73 11.33
CA GLN A 585 -5.40 11.57 12.44
C GLN A 585 -6.41 10.48 12.07
N ARG A 586 -6.87 9.68 13.04
CA ARG A 586 -7.94 8.70 12.81
C ARG A 586 -9.28 9.40 12.54
N ASP A 587 -9.98 8.98 11.50
CA ASP A 587 -11.35 9.34 11.10
C ASP A 587 -12.14 8.05 10.83
N GLY A 588 -12.69 7.45 11.90
CA GLY A 588 -13.22 6.09 11.86
C GLY A 588 -12.09 5.08 11.69
N ASP A 589 -12.23 4.15 10.74
CA ASP A 589 -11.23 3.12 10.43
C ASP A 589 -10.07 3.65 9.56
N ARG A 590 -10.18 4.87 9.02
CA ARG A 590 -9.16 5.45 8.14
C ARG A 590 -8.32 6.50 8.86
N ARG A 591 -7.10 6.70 8.36
CA ARG A 591 -6.28 7.87 8.69
C ARG A 591 -6.48 8.95 7.62
N ARG A 592 -6.60 10.21 8.06
CA ARG A 592 -6.69 11.37 7.16
C ARG A 592 -5.66 12.42 7.53
N ALA A 593 -5.13 13.09 6.51
CA ALA A 593 -4.21 14.18 6.72
C ALA A 593 -5.00 15.45 7.03
N ARG A 594 -4.58 16.18 8.05
CA ARG A 594 -5.13 17.52 8.28
C ARG A 594 -4.31 18.52 7.48
N PHE A 595 -4.66 18.71 6.21
CA PHE A 595 -4.22 19.89 5.45
C PHE A 595 -4.84 21.13 6.10
N GLN A 596 -4.21 21.62 7.16
CA GLN A 596 -4.62 22.82 7.87
C GLN A 596 -4.07 24.02 7.10
N GLN A 597 -4.97 24.87 6.59
CA GLN A 597 -4.53 26.16 6.05
C GLN A 597 -3.96 27.07 7.15
N TRP A 598 -4.36 26.82 8.40
CA TRP A 598 -4.02 27.64 9.56
C TRP A 598 -3.70 26.74 10.76
N PHE A 599 -2.51 26.92 11.32
CA PHE A 599 -2.10 26.34 12.58
C PHE A 599 -2.14 27.40 13.67
N LEU A 600 -2.83 27.13 14.79
CA LEU A 600 -2.93 28.05 15.92
C LEU A 600 -2.10 27.51 17.11
N PRO A 601 -0.92 28.08 17.39
CA PRO A 601 -0.04 27.60 18.47
C PRO A 601 -0.71 27.60 19.85
N ALA A 602 -1.60 28.55 20.14
CA ALA A 602 -2.32 28.62 21.42
C ALA A 602 -3.14 27.35 21.75
N ARG A 603 -3.52 26.52 20.76
CA ARG A 603 -4.20 25.24 21.01
C ARG A 603 -3.34 24.27 21.82
N LEU A 604 -2.01 24.37 21.72
CA LEU A 604 -1.08 23.52 22.49
C LEU A 604 -1.14 23.80 23.99
N SER A 605 -1.43 25.04 24.39
CA SER A 605 -1.63 25.37 25.82
C SER A 605 -2.86 24.67 26.39
N GLY A 606 -3.99 24.77 25.70
CA GLY A 606 -5.23 24.08 26.10
C GLY A 606 -5.08 22.56 26.08
N LEU A 607 -4.36 22.02 25.10
CA LEU A 607 -4.03 20.59 25.00
C LEU A 607 -3.21 20.13 26.22
N LEU A 608 -2.11 20.81 26.53
CA LEU A 608 -1.25 20.47 27.67
C LEU A 608 -1.99 20.60 29.00
N ALA A 609 -2.85 21.61 29.15
CA ALA A 609 -3.68 21.77 30.34
C ALA A 609 -4.74 20.66 30.50
N SER A 610 -5.13 19.99 29.40
CA SER A 610 -6.08 18.87 29.43
C SER A 610 -5.44 17.52 29.80
N VAL A 611 -4.11 17.44 29.86
CA VAL A 611 -3.38 16.21 30.20
C VAL A 611 -3.65 15.87 31.67
N PRO A 612 -4.17 14.67 32.00
CA PRO A 612 -4.42 14.29 33.39
C PRO A 612 -3.14 14.37 34.24
N GLY A 613 -3.24 15.05 35.38
CA GLY A 613 -2.14 15.31 36.32
C GLY A 613 -1.43 16.66 36.11
N VAL A 614 -1.74 17.40 35.03
CA VAL A 614 -1.25 18.78 34.85
C VAL A 614 -2.18 19.75 35.58
N LEU A 615 -1.64 20.45 36.57
CA LEU A 615 -2.36 21.49 37.32
C LEU A 615 -2.38 22.82 36.55
N THR A 616 -1.23 23.22 35.99
CA THR A 616 -1.14 24.42 35.14
C THR A 616 0.09 24.38 34.22
N VAL A 617 0.00 25.10 33.10
CA VAL A 617 1.12 25.33 32.17
C VAL A 617 1.78 26.66 32.56
N GLN A 618 2.94 26.61 33.22
CA GLN A 618 3.63 27.81 33.71
C GLN A 618 4.32 28.60 32.59
N ARG A 619 4.84 27.88 31.59
CA ARG A 619 5.51 28.46 30.43
C ARG A 619 5.26 27.57 29.22
N LEU A 620 5.02 28.21 28.09
CA LEU A 620 4.92 27.56 26.79
C LEU A 620 5.64 28.44 25.75
N SER A 621 6.63 27.86 25.09
CA SER A 621 7.26 28.40 23.89
C SER A 621 7.08 27.41 22.77
N VAL A 622 6.77 27.90 21.57
CA VAL A 622 6.55 27.07 20.38
C VAL A 622 7.45 27.58 19.28
N SER A 623 8.12 26.69 18.57
CA SER A 623 8.84 27.00 17.34
C SER A 623 8.24 26.23 16.17
N VAL A 624 8.22 26.85 15.00
CA VAL A 624 7.62 26.32 13.78
C VAL A 624 8.62 26.46 12.65
N GLY A 625 9.02 25.33 12.05
CA GLY A 625 10.08 25.29 11.03
C GLY A 625 11.44 25.75 11.57
N GLY A 626 11.69 25.59 12.88
CA GLY A 626 12.90 26.06 13.55
C GLY A 626 12.85 27.49 14.09
N GLU A 627 11.85 28.29 13.70
CA GLU A 627 11.71 29.68 14.13
C GLU A 627 10.78 29.82 15.34
N PRO A 628 11.17 30.55 16.41
CA PRO A 628 10.32 30.74 17.59
C PRO A 628 9.13 31.65 17.26
N VAL A 629 7.95 31.28 17.76
CA VAL A 629 6.72 32.04 17.58
C VAL A 629 6.56 33.05 18.71
N GLY A 630 6.63 34.34 18.38
CA GLY A 630 6.50 35.42 19.37
C GLY A 630 5.08 35.63 19.91
N ASP A 631 4.05 35.42 19.08
CA ASP A 631 2.64 35.54 19.48
C ASP A 631 1.90 34.23 19.19
N LEU A 632 1.59 33.47 20.24
CA LEU A 632 0.93 32.18 20.14
C LEU A 632 -0.55 32.28 19.73
N LEU A 633 -1.18 33.46 19.88
CA LEU A 633 -2.56 33.69 19.49
C LEU A 633 -2.70 33.99 17.99
N LYS A 634 -1.60 34.32 17.32
CA LYS A 634 -1.60 34.57 15.88
C LYS A 634 -1.61 33.26 15.10
N PRO A 635 -2.64 32.97 14.28
CA PRO A 635 -2.64 31.80 13.42
C PRO A 635 -1.52 31.89 12.37
N ILE A 636 -0.77 30.81 12.21
CA ILE A 636 0.28 30.66 11.21
C ILE A 636 -0.34 30.01 9.97
N ARG A 637 -0.18 30.67 8.82
CA ARG A 637 -0.68 30.16 7.55
C ARG A 637 0.30 29.14 6.99
N LEU A 638 -0.16 27.91 6.76
CA LEU A 638 0.61 26.88 6.08
C LEU A 638 0.29 26.89 4.59
N ALA A 639 1.25 26.49 3.77
CA ALA A 639 0.99 26.30 2.35
C ALA A 639 0.04 25.10 2.15
N PRO A 640 -0.81 25.08 1.10
CA PRO A 640 -1.77 24.00 0.89
C PRO A 640 -1.15 22.59 0.71
N HIS A 641 0.16 22.51 0.40
CA HIS A 641 0.91 21.25 0.29
C HIS A 641 1.66 20.87 1.58
N GLN A 642 1.54 21.67 2.64
CA GLN A 642 2.27 21.47 3.89
C GLN A 642 1.41 20.82 4.96
N LEU A 643 2.04 19.95 5.75
CA LEU A 643 1.49 19.36 6.96
C LEU A 643 2.38 19.70 8.14
N VAL A 644 1.78 19.78 9.32
CA VAL A 644 2.52 19.86 10.57
C VAL A 644 3.03 18.46 10.93
N THR A 645 4.23 18.40 11.50
CA THR A 645 4.71 17.20 12.19
C THR A 645 5.42 17.61 13.49
N HIS A 646 5.56 16.66 14.43
CA HIS A 646 6.23 16.91 15.69
C HIS A 646 7.74 17.06 15.48
N GLY A 647 8.32 18.09 16.10
CA GLY A 647 9.76 18.26 16.22
C GLY A 647 10.29 17.65 17.51
N ARG A 648 11.47 18.08 17.97
CA ARG A 648 11.97 17.71 19.29
C ARG A 648 11.30 18.56 20.37
N HIS A 649 10.60 17.92 21.29
CA HIS A 649 9.95 18.59 22.43
C HIS A 649 10.86 18.60 23.67
N ASN A 650 10.76 19.66 24.46
CA ASN A 650 11.44 19.78 25.76
C ASN A 650 10.40 20.14 26.84
N ILE A 651 9.84 19.12 27.48
CA ILE A 651 8.83 19.29 28.51
C ILE A 651 9.45 19.01 29.88
N THR A 652 9.31 19.99 30.78
CA THR A 652 9.79 19.89 32.17
C THR A 652 8.61 19.94 33.13
N THR A 653 8.71 19.20 34.24
CA THR A 653 7.66 19.14 35.26
C THR A 653 8.19 19.62 36.60
N GLY A 654 7.50 20.59 37.20
CA GLY A 654 7.73 21.06 38.57
C GLY A 654 6.63 20.55 39.51
N LEU A 655 7.00 20.31 40.78
CA LEU A 655 6.04 20.07 41.85
C LEU A 655 5.63 21.39 42.47
N ASN A 656 4.36 21.51 42.85
CA ASN A 656 3.88 22.68 43.57
C ASN A 656 4.47 22.73 45.00
N GLN A 657 5.50 23.56 45.20
CA GLN A 657 6.20 23.74 46.48
C GLN A 657 5.72 24.95 47.32
N THR A 658 4.61 25.60 46.94
CA THR A 658 4.02 26.76 47.65
C THR A 658 2.52 26.50 47.86
N CYS A 659 1.90 26.52 49.04
CA CYS A 659 2.23 26.88 50.42
C CYS A 659 1.43 25.91 51.37
N PRO A 660 1.46 26.03 52.71
CA PRO A 660 1.23 24.93 53.68
C PRO A 660 -0.09 24.17 53.56
#